data_AF-A0A7K0BXS3-F1
#
_entry.id   AF-A0A7K0BXS3-F1
#
_cell.length_a   1.000
_cell.length_b   1.000
_cell.length_c   1.000
_cell.angle_alpha   90.00
_cell.angle_beta   90.00
_cell.angle_gamma   90.00
#
_symmetry.space_group_name_H-M   'P 1'
#
loop_
_entity.id
_entity.type
_entity.pdbx_description
1 polymer ?
#
loop_
_entity_poly.entity_id
_entity_poly.type
_entity_poly.pdbx_seq_one_letter_code
_entity_poly.pdbx_strand_id
1 'polypeptide(L)'
;MSVRLRHSRPPLWAARPVRRLLVAVTLAVTSTIAVVATAGPALANEYYNSIEDAAPANVDWMSRVPGDKSLADLSVPGTHESVALCGYRRVDGGCDPLSTSISKTQQDFGFGAPTLGRQLDAGIRALDIRLRVSKDDALSLTVHHGTYYQQVNFNDLLVKLREFLTAHPRETVFLSLKFECEGGTASCSDADGYADNTWRLKVLRGYLEGKQWTGQGDETRPATDFGGLFWGPSVTGVSQAATPTLGDVRGKLVLLELRGPHGGYFDGYGLKQVQAGQNHENNEYVQDDYNVPQIDDINDKWEKVRTHLRKTNGVWDANRGEQGQAYKPEAIYLNYTSGTGSGAHPFTVAGGSPTANGVNEFLIQCLHNTNGRCPEFYPGRSGNFGGRTSMDRAGIVMMDFPGGRLIGDIIALNRFGPDPVTANGGVGDPMEEHPGGDDGGARPAASGDCRPDGMTPTPGVATPYCRIYQGDGREWLGQGRPRRVVAYFNGGRTGADGTPHYLVKNIPWSKVTHLNYAFATVADDQISVGPANADNPAIGMQWPGQPGAEMDPSLPYKGHFNLLTKYKKLHPRVKTLISVGGWAGSGGFYAMTTNADGTVNQGGITTFSNSVVAFLRTYGFDGVDIDFEYPTVLDGTGNPADWSTAEPRRQGLPAGYTALMKTLRETLDRASAADGRYYMITSASSASGYLVRGMANQQGLRYQDFTNLMAYDYHGTWNDVVGPNAALFDDHKDPELADLYNTPEYGGIGYFNTDWALKYLRGALQAGRVNIGVPYYTRGWKNVTGGTNGMWGTSSKSGCEPGTGVRRPCGDGAVGIDNIWHDNASGGGELGSGTSPLWHAKNLEHNILPKYAPNVGLTPDTDEADRLSGTYTRYWDDTTKTAWLWNNGKKVFLSTEDEQSVDAVAELVRSTGAGGVMMWELGGDYACPQNVDAAHPCGMGYTLTTRLNDALGNAGAYDPRRSSGSSAAVPGQTAALTVDLVNYPTRAANLWPLTPTLRITNNTGRTIGGGKDTKLSFDIPASTSSLIKDGYWQTGAQGGQWQITTGTTFHRISTTLDYCQIIPAGQKLDLPIIYYLPVTGPVNTTFSVGGTSFAPVTDGLRGVPAGTVPAGGCGAPAWDGAKVYNPAAQPIEETTVTYNGKVWKAKWWTQNNAPGTGPDADHEPWKLVGPAG
;
A
#
# COMPACT_ATOMS: atom_id res chain seq x y z
N MET A 1 -59.91 50.43 -11.00
CA MET A 1 -61.09 51.34 -11.10
C MET A 1 -62.07 50.70 -12.08
N SER A 2 -63.36 50.62 -11.71
CA SER A 2 -64.58 50.40 -12.53
C SER A 2 -64.58 49.71 -13.92
N VAL A 3 -65.51 48.73 -14.06
CA VAL A 3 -66.54 48.61 -15.16
C VAL A 3 -66.24 47.81 -16.47
N ARG A 4 -66.73 46.55 -16.47
CA ARG A 4 -67.78 45.93 -17.35
C ARG A 4 -67.70 45.88 -18.90
N LEU A 5 -67.87 44.64 -19.41
CA LEU A 5 -68.75 44.21 -20.55
C LEU A 5 -68.31 44.62 -22.00
N ARG A 6 -68.87 44.14 -23.15
CA ARG A 6 -70.11 43.37 -23.43
C ARG A 6 -70.14 42.62 -24.81
N HIS A 7 -70.52 41.33 -24.83
CA HIS A 7 -71.15 40.56 -25.95
C HIS A 7 -70.32 40.40 -27.28
N SER A 8 -70.66 39.57 -28.30
CA SER A 8 -71.90 38.86 -28.70
C SER A 8 -71.69 37.44 -29.29
N ARG A 9 -72.79 36.71 -29.50
CA ARG A 9 -72.99 35.31 -29.99
C ARG A 9 -73.95 35.35 -31.23
N PRO A 10 -74.45 34.24 -31.85
CA PRO A 10 -74.03 32.81 -32.03
C PRO A 10 -74.18 32.43 -33.57
N PRO A 11 -74.72 31.28 -34.11
CA PRO A 11 -75.10 29.91 -33.66
C PRO A 11 -74.76 28.76 -34.69
N LEU A 12 -75.45 27.62 -35.00
CA LEU A 12 -76.61 26.77 -34.56
C LEU A 12 -76.41 25.28 -35.05
N TRP A 13 -77.07 24.30 -34.39
CA TRP A 13 -77.73 23.04 -34.89
C TRP A 13 -77.00 21.74 -35.34
N ALA A 14 -76.68 20.92 -34.32
CA ALA A 14 -77.05 19.51 -34.04
C ALA A 14 -77.84 18.56 -35.01
N ALA A 15 -77.51 17.25 -34.91
CA ALA A 15 -78.43 16.09 -34.97
C ALA A 15 -77.88 14.85 -34.18
N ARG A 16 -78.67 13.76 -34.03
CA ARG A 16 -78.48 12.50 -33.23
C ARG A 16 -79.13 11.30 -34.01
N PRO A 17 -79.21 9.99 -33.60
CA PRO A 17 -79.25 9.41 -32.22
C PRO A 17 -78.80 7.91 -31.95
N VAL A 18 -78.95 7.46 -30.67
CA VAL A 18 -79.31 6.07 -30.17
C VAL A 18 -78.26 4.92 -30.27
N ARG A 19 -77.78 4.28 -29.17
CA ARG A 19 -78.35 3.37 -28.10
C ARG A 19 -78.47 1.89 -28.57
N ARG A 20 -78.21 0.81 -27.81
CA ARG A 20 -78.23 0.43 -26.35
C ARG A 20 -77.27 -0.80 -26.13
N LEU A 21 -77.05 -1.47 -24.97
CA LEU A 21 -77.75 -1.67 -23.69
C LEU A 21 -76.73 -2.03 -22.55
N LEU A 22 -76.95 -1.49 -21.32
CA LEU A 22 -76.85 -2.01 -19.92
C LEU A 22 -76.04 -3.31 -19.59
N VAL A 23 -75.50 -3.59 -18.37
CA VAL A 23 -75.37 -2.97 -17.00
C VAL A 23 -74.44 -3.90 -16.14
N ALA A 24 -73.82 -3.63 -14.97
CA ALA A 24 -73.39 -2.49 -14.13
C ALA A 24 -73.76 -2.72 -12.62
N VAL A 25 -72.88 -2.42 -11.63
CA VAL A 25 -73.30 -2.32 -10.20
C VAL A 25 -72.37 -1.42 -9.33
N THR A 26 -73.01 -0.46 -8.63
CA THR A 26 -72.58 0.36 -7.45
C THR A 26 -71.37 1.32 -7.48
N LEU A 27 -71.49 2.37 -6.65
CA LEU A 27 -70.55 3.47 -6.40
C LEU A 27 -70.14 3.48 -4.92
N ALA A 28 -69.02 4.15 -4.59
CA ALA A 28 -68.91 5.02 -3.42
C ALA A 28 -67.92 6.17 -3.72
N VAL A 29 -68.01 7.29 -3.01
CA VAL A 29 -67.18 8.50 -3.24
C VAL A 29 -66.67 9.04 -1.91
N THR A 30 -65.35 9.29 -1.80
CA THR A 30 -64.82 10.33 -0.91
C THR A 30 -63.46 10.87 -1.37
N SER A 31 -63.38 12.20 -1.35
CA SER A 31 -62.20 13.07 -1.43
C SER A 31 -60.80 12.47 -1.15
N THR A 32 -59.88 12.67 -2.10
CA THR A 32 -58.46 12.96 -1.83
C THR A 32 -57.96 14.00 -2.84
N ILE A 33 -57.03 14.87 -2.42
CA ILE A 33 -56.32 15.76 -3.34
C ILE A 33 -55.28 14.89 -4.07
N ALA A 34 -55.63 14.47 -5.29
CA ALA A 34 -54.66 13.88 -6.20
C ALA A 34 -53.68 14.96 -6.67
N VAL A 35 -52.62 15.18 -5.87
CA VAL A 35 -51.36 15.68 -6.41
C VAL A 35 -51.03 14.77 -7.58
N VAL A 36 -50.90 15.32 -8.79
CA VAL A 36 -50.30 14.59 -9.90
C VAL A 36 -48.82 14.47 -9.59
N ALA A 37 -48.48 13.48 -8.77
CA ALA A 37 -47.12 13.03 -8.60
C ALA A 37 -46.67 12.55 -9.97
N THR A 38 -45.85 13.34 -10.64
CA THR A 38 -45.01 12.86 -11.73
C THR A 38 -44.20 11.71 -11.15
N ALA A 39 -44.57 10.48 -11.50
CA ALA A 39 -43.83 9.31 -11.06
C ALA A 39 -42.38 9.48 -11.50
N GLY A 40 -41.46 9.54 -10.55
CA GLY A 40 -40.03 9.50 -10.85
C GLY A 40 -39.72 8.20 -11.62
N PRO A 41 -38.68 8.20 -12.48
CA PRO A 41 -38.27 6.98 -13.14
C PRO A 41 -38.02 5.88 -12.11
N ALA A 42 -38.46 4.66 -12.43
CA ALA A 42 -38.28 3.53 -11.54
C ALA A 42 -36.78 3.18 -11.46
N LEU A 43 -36.21 3.36 -10.26
CA LEU A 43 -34.80 3.11 -9.92
C LEU A 43 -33.79 4.04 -10.61
N ALA A 44 -33.00 4.76 -9.81
CA ALA A 44 -31.74 5.31 -10.29
C ALA A 44 -30.77 4.13 -10.50
N ASN A 45 -30.32 3.93 -11.74
CA ASN A 45 -29.58 2.74 -12.14
C ASN A 45 -28.12 3.10 -12.45
N GLU A 46 -27.17 2.33 -11.95
CA GLU A 46 -25.70 2.56 -12.03
C GLU A 46 -25.12 2.63 -13.47
N TYR A 47 -25.94 2.30 -14.47
CA TYR A 47 -25.63 2.31 -15.90
C TYR A 47 -26.21 3.51 -16.68
N TYR A 48 -27.07 4.33 -16.06
CA TYR A 48 -27.74 5.47 -16.69
C TYR A 48 -27.88 6.65 -15.71
N ASN A 49 -27.52 7.87 -16.17
CA ASN A 49 -27.66 9.11 -15.41
C ASN A 49 -27.03 9.01 -13.99
N SER A 50 -25.80 8.49 -13.95
CA SER A 50 -25.04 8.13 -12.74
C SER A 50 -23.53 8.27 -12.98
N ILE A 51 -23.12 9.28 -13.75
CA ILE A 51 -21.72 9.45 -14.21
C ILE A 51 -20.74 9.77 -13.07
N GLU A 52 -21.25 10.25 -11.93
CA GLU A 52 -20.47 10.53 -10.72
C GLU A 52 -20.09 9.27 -9.92
N ASP A 53 -20.73 8.13 -10.21
CA ASP A 53 -20.36 6.81 -9.67
C ASP A 53 -19.21 6.13 -10.46
N ALA A 54 -18.61 6.84 -11.42
CA ALA A 54 -17.49 6.32 -12.22
C ALA A 54 -16.23 6.12 -11.37
N ALA A 55 -15.55 4.99 -11.57
CA ALA A 55 -14.35 4.64 -10.83
C ALA A 55 -13.21 5.67 -11.09
N PRO A 56 -12.53 6.20 -10.05
CA PRO A 56 -11.45 7.17 -10.24
C PRO A 56 -10.30 6.71 -11.15
N ALA A 57 -10.07 5.39 -11.26
CA ALA A 57 -9.10 4.79 -12.18
C ALA A 57 -9.44 4.94 -13.68
N ASN A 58 -10.61 5.49 -14.01
CA ASN A 58 -11.01 5.79 -15.38
C ASN A 58 -10.39 7.09 -15.93
N VAL A 59 -9.88 7.98 -15.06
CA VAL A 59 -9.35 9.29 -15.47
C VAL A 59 -8.13 9.20 -16.41
N ASP A 60 -7.34 8.11 -16.31
CA ASP A 60 -6.17 7.80 -17.14
C ASP A 60 -6.28 6.38 -17.76
N TRP A 61 -7.45 5.99 -18.25
CA TRP A 61 -7.65 4.60 -18.68
C TRP A 61 -6.85 4.19 -19.93
N MET A 62 -6.64 5.09 -20.90
CA MET A 62 -5.84 4.78 -22.10
C MET A 62 -4.33 4.71 -21.80
N SER A 63 -3.87 5.20 -20.65
CA SER A 63 -2.50 4.98 -20.17
C SER A 63 -2.17 3.48 -19.99
N ARG A 64 -3.18 2.64 -19.73
CA ARG A 64 -3.09 1.18 -19.57
C ARG A 64 -3.12 0.38 -20.88
N VAL A 65 -3.32 1.06 -22.02
CA VAL A 65 -3.34 0.45 -23.35
C VAL A 65 -1.95 0.60 -23.99
N PRO A 66 -1.32 -0.45 -24.56
CA PRO A 66 -0.04 -0.31 -25.25
C PRO A 66 -0.08 0.66 -26.44
N GLY A 67 1.01 1.38 -26.67
CA GLY A 67 1.07 2.44 -27.69
C GLY A 67 0.96 1.95 -29.14
N ASP A 68 1.29 0.68 -29.40
CA ASP A 68 1.22 0.03 -30.72
C ASP A 68 -0.21 -0.40 -31.11
N LYS A 69 -1.18 -0.38 -30.19
CA LYS A 69 -2.57 -0.75 -30.48
C LYS A 69 -3.21 0.21 -31.48
N SER A 70 -3.92 -0.34 -32.47
CA SER A 70 -4.74 0.45 -33.38
C SER A 70 -5.91 1.04 -32.60
N LEU A 71 -6.30 2.29 -32.91
CA LEU A 71 -7.52 2.87 -32.34
C LEU A 71 -8.79 2.12 -32.77
N ALA A 72 -8.73 1.26 -33.79
CA ALA A 72 -9.80 0.34 -34.14
C ALA A 72 -9.98 -0.80 -33.12
N ASP A 73 -8.92 -1.23 -32.43
CA ASP A 73 -8.98 -2.35 -31.48
C ASP A 73 -9.73 -1.98 -30.19
N LEU A 74 -9.90 -0.69 -29.92
CA LEU A 74 -10.34 -0.16 -28.64
C LEU A 74 -11.86 -0.09 -28.49
N SER A 75 -12.32 -0.25 -27.25
CA SER A 75 -13.69 0.03 -26.81
C SER A 75 -13.69 1.34 -26.05
N VAL A 76 -14.30 2.37 -26.63
CA VAL A 76 -14.13 3.76 -26.19
C VAL A 76 -15.50 4.33 -25.77
N PRO A 77 -15.70 4.70 -24.50
CA PRO A 77 -16.95 5.33 -24.07
C PRO A 77 -17.00 6.79 -24.54
N GLY A 78 -18.15 7.17 -25.07
CA GLY A 78 -18.41 8.46 -25.70
C GLY A 78 -19.77 9.04 -25.31
N THR A 79 -19.96 10.33 -25.59
CA THR A 79 -21.24 11.03 -25.35
C THR A 79 -21.82 11.59 -26.64
N HIS A 80 -23.10 11.35 -26.86
CA HIS A 80 -23.84 11.89 -28.00
C HIS A 80 -24.38 13.29 -27.68
N GLU A 81 -24.27 14.19 -28.67
CA GLU A 81 -24.52 15.63 -28.54
C GLU A 81 -23.90 16.17 -27.23
N SER A 82 -22.58 15.98 -27.07
CA SER A 82 -21.90 16.23 -25.78
C SER A 82 -22.13 17.68 -25.32
N VAL A 83 -22.29 17.85 -24.01
CA VAL A 83 -22.72 19.11 -23.35
C VAL A 83 -24.07 19.70 -23.81
N ALA A 84 -24.95 18.92 -24.45
CA ALA A 84 -26.37 19.28 -24.58
C ALA A 84 -27.11 19.11 -23.25
N LEU A 85 -27.36 20.25 -22.59
CA LEU A 85 -27.83 20.37 -21.21
C LEU A 85 -29.18 21.08 -21.07
N CYS A 86 -29.57 21.89 -22.06
CA CYS A 86 -30.63 22.88 -21.94
C CYS A 86 -31.41 23.03 -23.25
N GLY A 87 -32.73 23.25 -23.14
CA GLY A 87 -33.58 23.71 -24.23
C GLY A 87 -33.58 25.24 -24.34
N TYR A 88 -34.77 25.83 -24.38
CA TYR A 88 -34.91 27.29 -24.36
C TYR A 88 -34.48 27.86 -23.01
N ARG A 89 -33.60 28.87 -23.01
CA ARG A 89 -33.20 29.57 -21.79
C ARG A 89 -34.21 30.67 -21.44
N ARG A 90 -34.80 30.58 -20.26
CA ARG A 90 -35.78 31.55 -19.73
C ARG A 90 -35.09 32.85 -19.31
N VAL A 91 -35.89 33.91 -19.18
CA VAL A 91 -35.44 35.26 -18.78
C VAL A 91 -34.91 35.30 -17.32
N ASP A 92 -35.31 34.34 -16.48
CA ASP A 92 -34.75 34.16 -15.13
C ASP A 92 -33.38 33.44 -15.12
N GLY A 93 -32.82 33.15 -16.30
CA GLY A 93 -31.53 32.51 -16.48
C GLY A 93 -31.54 30.98 -16.42
N GLY A 94 -32.67 30.37 -16.03
CA GLY A 94 -32.84 28.91 -15.98
C GLY A 94 -33.29 28.29 -17.31
N CYS A 95 -33.23 26.96 -17.40
CA CYS A 95 -33.73 26.23 -18.57
C CYS A 95 -35.26 26.02 -18.50
N ASP A 96 -35.94 26.09 -19.65
CA ASP A 96 -37.34 25.70 -19.78
C ASP A 96 -37.48 24.16 -19.69
N PRO A 97 -38.28 23.61 -18.76
CA PRO A 97 -38.35 22.17 -18.55
C PRO A 97 -38.83 21.37 -19.76
N LEU A 98 -39.78 21.90 -20.55
CA LEU A 98 -40.41 21.17 -21.65
C LEU A 98 -39.46 20.97 -22.83
N SER A 99 -38.84 22.06 -23.30
CA SER A 99 -37.81 21.97 -24.34
C SER A 99 -36.58 21.21 -23.86
N THR A 100 -36.17 21.40 -22.60
CA THR A 100 -35.02 20.67 -22.02
C THR A 100 -35.27 19.16 -21.92
N SER A 101 -36.51 18.70 -21.62
CA SER A 101 -36.81 17.26 -21.62
C SER A 101 -36.74 16.60 -23.00
N ILE A 102 -36.68 17.40 -24.07
CA ILE A 102 -36.58 16.94 -25.47
C ILE A 102 -35.14 17.05 -26.00
N SER A 103 -34.34 17.99 -25.49
CA SER A 103 -33.00 18.35 -26.01
C SER A 103 -31.80 18.07 -25.08
N LYS A 104 -32.03 17.61 -23.85
CA LYS A 104 -30.94 17.26 -22.94
C LYS A 104 -30.51 15.82 -23.17
N THR A 105 -29.23 15.60 -23.45
CA THR A 105 -28.63 14.26 -23.60
C THR A 105 -27.69 13.90 -22.45
N GLN A 106 -27.29 14.85 -21.59
CA GLN A 106 -26.25 14.66 -20.58
C GLN A 106 -26.69 15.09 -19.18
N GLN A 107 -26.07 14.51 -18.14
CA GLN A 107 -26.16 15.04 -16.77
C GLN A 107 -25.53 16.43 -16.69
N ASP A 108 -26.09 17.28 -15.83
CA ASP A 108 -25.73 18.70 -15.72
C ASP A 108 -24.95 18.98 -14.44
N PHE A 109 -23.67 19.31 -14.62
CA PHE A 109 -22.77 19.76 -13.55
C PHE A 109 -22.39 21.24 -13.74
N GLY A 110 -23.18 21.98 -14.52
CA GLY A 110 -22.89 23.33 -15.00
C GLY A 110 -22.54 23.36 -16.48
N PHE A 111 -22.98 24.42 -17.15
CA PHE A 111 -22.86 24.63 -18.60
C PHE A 111 -21.43 24.49 -19.13
N GLY A 112 -21.24 23.66 -20.16
CA GLY A 112 -19.98 23.55 -20.88
C GLY A 112 -18.85 22.89 -20.09
N ALA A 113 -17.82 23.66 -19.76
CA ALA A 113 -16.55 23.15 -19.24
C ALA A 113 -16.65 22.32 -17.93
N PRO A 114 -17.53 22.61 -16.96
CA PRO A 114 -17.72 21.75 -15.78
C PRO A 114 -18.26 20.37 -16.13
N THR A 115 -19.33 20.30 -16.94
CA THR A 115 -19.90 19.03 -17.40
C THR A 115 -18.90 18.25 -18.27
N LEU A 116 -18.19 18.91 -19.19
CA LEU A 116 -17.13 18.27 -19.97
C LEU A 116 -16.01 17.72 -19.07
N GLY A 117 -15.61 18.46 -18.03
CA GLY A 117 -14.68 17.98 -17.01
C GLY A 117 -15.15 16.66 -16.39
N ARG A 118 -16.39 16.62 -15.87
CA ARG A 118 -16.96 15.41 -15.24
C ARG A 118 -17.08 14.22 -16.21
N GLN A 119 -17.32 14.46 -17.49
CA GLN A 119 -17.28 13.41 -18.52
C GLN A 119 -15.86 12.84 -18.68
N LEU A 120 -14.85 13.72 -18.79
CA LEU A 120 -13.45 13.31 -18.93
C LEU A 120 -12.94 12.58 -17.66
N ASP A 121 -13.27 13.09 -16.47
CA ASP A 121 -12.96 12.49 -15.16
C ASP A 121 -13.49 11.05 -15.08
N ALA A 122 -14.74 10.83 -15.53
CA ALA A 122 -15.40 9.52 -15.52
C ALA A 122 -14.84 8.51 -16.55
N GLY A 123 -14.03 8.97 -17.51
CA GLY A 123 -13.39 8.14 -18.55
C GLY A 123 -13.92 8.32 -19.97
N ILE A 124 -14.86 9.25 -20.23
CA ILE A 124 -15.32 9.55 -21.59
C ILE A 124 -14.14 10.05 -22.44
N ARG A 125 -14.00 9.50 -23.65
CA ARG A 125 -12.95 9.88 -24.62
C ARG A 125 -13.44 10.14 -26.03
N ALA A 126 -14.73 9.98 -26.33
CA ALA A 126 -15.30 10.38 -27.61
C ALA A 126 -16.44 11.37 -27.40
N LEU A 127 -16.41 12.48 -28.13
CA LEU A 127 -17.36 13.58 -27.98
C LEU A 127 -17.97 13.91 -29.34
N ASP A 128 -19.29 14.04 -29.41
CA ASP A 128 -20.00 14.45 -30.61
C ASP A 128 -20.52 15.89 -30.44
N ILE A 129 -19.82 16.86 -31.05
CA ILE A 129 -20.05 18.29 -30.85
C ILE A 129 -20.79 18.90 -32.03
N ARG A 130 -21.88 19.59 -31.70
CA ARG A 130 -22.74 20.34 -32.62
C ARG A 130 -22.39 21.83 -32.64
N LEU A 131 -22.07 22.39 -33.81
CA LEU A 131 -21.43 23.70 -33.95
C LEU A 131 -22.24 24.69 -34.82
N ARG A 132 -22.18 25.99 -34.48
CA ARG A 132 -22.62 27.10 -35.35
C ARG A 132 -21.61 28.22 -35.42
N VAL A 133 -21.54 28.88 -36.58
CA VAL A 133 -20.84 30.16 -36.71
C VAL A 133 -21.72 31.25 -36.08
N SER A 134 -21.25 31.85 -34.99
CA SER A 134 -21.81 33.09 -34.43
C SER A 134 -20.98 34.29 -34.91
N LYS A 135 -21.62 35.46 -34.91
CA LYS A 135 -21.08 36.77 -35.32
C LYS A 135 -21.03 37.75 -34.13
N ASP A 136 -21.55 37.37 -32.97
CA ASP A 136 -21.98 38.28 -31.91
C ASP A 136 -20.83 39.04 -31.21
N ASP A 137 -19.61 38.49 -31.25
CA ASP A 137 -18.37 39.23 -30.93
C ASP A 137 -17.20 38.80 -31.85
N ALA A 138 -17.45 38.95 -33.14
CA ALA A 138 -16.69 38.41 -34.29
C ALA A 138 -16.86 36.90 -34.53
N LEU A 139 -16.41 36.44 -35.71
CA LEU A 139 -16.70 35.09 -36.20
C LEU A 139 -16.06 34.02 -35.30
N SER A 140 -16.91 33.18 -34.72
CA SER A 140 -16.53 32.17 -33.72
C SER A 140 -17.47 30.96 -33.79
N LEU A 141 -17.06 29.84 -33.19
CA LEU A 141 -17.87 28.61 -33.15
C LEU A 141 -18.54 28.45 -31.78
N THR A 142 -19.87 28.44 -31.79
CA THR A 142 -20.76 28.23 -30.63
C THR A 142 -21.31 26.80 -30.64
N VAL A 143 -21.61 26.23 -29.46
CA VAL A 143 -22.13 24.85 -29.32
C VAL A 143 -23.64 24.85 -29.12
N HIS A 144 -24.37 24.03 -29.88
CA HIS A 144 -25.84 24.00 -29.90
C HIS A 144 -26.41 22.58 -29.77
N HIS A 145 -27.72 22.41 -29.60
CA HIS A 145 -28.46 21.17 -29.84
C HIS A 145 -29.75 21.55 -30.56
N GLY A 146 -29.87 21.22 -31.85
CA GLY A 146 -30.89 21.86 -32.70
C GLY A 146 -30.83 23.38 -32.54
N THR A 147 -31.96 24.06 -32.39
CA THR A 147 -32.03 25.53 -32.24
C THR A 147 -31.47 26.10 -30.93
N TYR A 148 -31.03 25.27 -29.97
CA TYR A 148 -30.71 25.73 -28.61
C TYR A 148 -29.20 25.89 -28.36
N TYR A 149 -28.75 27.12 -28.06
CA TYR A 149 -27.37 27.41 -27.68
C TYR A 149 -27.04 26.87 -26.28
N GLN A 150 -26.02 26.01 -26.18
CA GLN A 150 -25.64 25.30 -24.94
C GLN A 150 -24.73 26.13 -24.01
N GLN A 151 -24.70 27.45 -24.20
CA GLN A 151 -24.00 28.42 -23.33
C GLN A 151 -22.47 28.21 -23.25
N VAL A 152 -21.86 27.62 -24.29
CA VAL A 152 -20.41 27.37 -24.37
C VAL A 152 -19.90 27.49 -25.80
N ASN A 153 -18.69 28.02 -25.99
CA ASN A 153 -18.04 28.11 -27.30
C ASN A 153 -17.08 26.93 -27.52
N PHE A 154 -16.80 26.63 -28.78
CA PHE A 154 -15.80 25.63 -29.16
C PHE A 154 -14.40 25.99 -28.63
N ASN A 155 -14.08 27.28 -28.51
CA ASN A 155 -12.88 27.75 -27.80
C ASN A 155 -12.77 27.14 -26.40
N ASP A 156 -13.87 27.17 -25.65
CA ASP A 156 -13.89 26.86 -24.23
C ASP A 156 -13.80 25.34 -24.01
N LEU A 157 -14.43 24.57 -24.91
CA LEU A 157 -14.23 23.12 -25.00
C LEU A 157 -12.78 22.78 -25.36
N LEU A 158 -12.18 23.42 -26.36
CA LEU A 158 -10.80 23.17 -26.77
C LEU A 158 -9.78 23.59 -25.69
N VAL A 159 -10.06 24.64 -24.90
CA VAL A 159 -9.25 24.97 -23.71
C VAL A 159 -9.38 23.85 -22.67
N LYS A 160 -10.59 23.38 -22.36
CA LYS A 160 -10.77 22.31 -21.37
C LYS A 160 -10.16 20.97 -21.80
N LEU A 161 -10.21 20.66 -23.09
CA LEU A 161 -9.54 19.51 -23.68
C LEU A 161 -8.01 19.66 -23.66
N ARG A 162 -7.48 20.88 -23.85
CA ARG A 162 -6.05 21.17 -23.70
C ARG A 162 -5.60 20.97 -22.25
N GLU A 163 -6.34 21.49 -21.27
CA GLU A 163 -6.07 21.26 -19.84
C GLU A 163 -6.02 19.75 -19.54
N PHE A 164 -7.05 19.00 -19.95
CA PHE A 164 -7.12 17.57 -19.73
C PHE A 164 -5.94 16.82 -20.38
N LEU A 165 -5.68 17.01 -21.67
CA LEU A 165 -4.58 16.35 -22.38
C LEU A 165 -3.18 16.85 -21.96
N THR A 166 -3.09 17.92 -21.17
CA THR A 166 -1.83 18.38 -20.55
C THR A 166 -1.60 17.71 -19.19
N ALA A 167 -2.65 17.50 -18.39
CA ALA A 167 -2.60 16.74 -17.14
C ALA A 167 -2.51 15.22 -17.38
N HIS A 168 -3.13 14.73 -18.45
CA HIS A 168 -3.25 13.33 -18.82
C HIS A 168 -2.64 13.08 -20.22
N PRO A 169 -1.32 13.31 -20.40
CA PRO A 169 -0.67 13.34 -21.71
C PRO A 169 -0.61 11.97 -22.43
N ARG A 170 -1.07 10.90 -21.78
CA ARG A 170 -1.19 9.56 -22.38
C ARG A 170 -2.56 9.25 -22.94
N GLU A 171 -3.57 10.02 -22.60
CA GLU A 171 -4.91 9.88 -23.16
C GLU A 171 -4.97 10.49 -24.57
N THR A 172 -6.02 10.18 -25.31
CA THR A 172 -6.42 10.89 -26.53
C THR A 172 -7.93 11.12 -26.47
N VAL A 173 -8.43 12.20 -27.08
CA VAL A 173 -9.88 12.45 -27.17
C VAL A 173 -10.29 12.56 -28.62
N PHE A 174 -11.28 11.74 -28.98
CA PHE A 174 -11.92 11.73 -30.29
C PHE A 174 -13.00 12.81 -30.37
N LEU A 175 -13.01 13.57 -31.45
CA LEU A 175 -14.07 14.52 -31.77
C LEU A 175 -14.82 14.08 -33.03
N SER A 176 -16.13 13.91 -32.93
CA SER A 176 -17.06 14.08 -34.05
C SER A 176 -17.52 15.54 -34.06
N LEU A 177 -17.48 16.21 -35.21
CA LEU A 177 -17.94 17.59 -35.35
C LEU A 177 -19.03 17.67 -36.43
N LYS A 178 -20.19 18.25 -36.11
CA LYS A 178 -21.27 18.52 -37.07
C LYS A 178 -21.73 19.96 -36.95
N PHE A 179 -21.89 20.66 -38.07
CA PHE A 179 -22.54 21.98 -38.07
C PHE A 179 -24.06 21.87 -37.97
N GLU A 180 -24.71 22.80 -37.27
CA GLU A 180 -26.16 22.80 -37.01
C GLU A 180 -26.90 23.98 -37.69
N CYS A 181 -28.12 23.75 -38.18
CA CYS A 181 -28.96 24.76 -38.85
C CYS A 181 -30.10 25.26 -37.93
N GLU A 182 -30.39 26.57 -37.92
CA GLU A 182 -31.18 27.21 -36.85
C GLU A 182 -32.72 27.12 -37.02
N GLY A 183 -33.23 26.01 -37.54
CA GLY A 183 -34.67 25.82 -37.74
C GLY A 183 -35.14 24.39 -37.60
N GLY A 184 -36.34 24.24 -37.02
CA GLY A 184 -37.18 23.06 -37.23
C GLY A 184 -37.74 23.02 -38.67
N THR A 185 -38.74 22.19 -38.89
CA THR A 185 -39.25 21.69 -40.19
C THR A 185 -39.77 22.72 -41.23
N ALA A 186 -39.52 24.02 -41.07
CA ALA A 186 -39.95 25.07 -42.00
C ALA A 186 -39.01 26.29 -42.12
N SER A 187 -37.77 26.27 -41.63
CA SER A 187 -36.84 27.41 -41.81
C SER A 187 -35.37 27.00 -41.97
N CYS A 188 -34.70 27.57 -42.98
CA CYS A 188 -33.25 27.46 -43.17
C CYS A 188 -32.70 28.85 -43.55
N SER A 189 -32.27 29.60 -42.53
CA SER A 189 -31.52 30.85 -42.67
C SER A 189 -30.45 30.88 -41.58
N ASP A 190 -29.20 30.63 -41.97
CA ASP A 190 -28.03 30.84 -41.09
C ASP A 190 -27.84 32.34 -40.76
N ALA A 191 -27.03 32.62 -39.73
CA ALA A 191 -26.72 33.98 -39.31
C ALA A 191 -26.10 34.86 -40.41
N ASP A 192 -26.53 36.13 -40.45
CA ASP A 192 -26.32 37.13 -41.51
C ASP A 192 -24.94 37.08 -42.22
N GLY A 193 -24.91 36.40 -43.36
CA GLY A 193 -23.84 36.45 -44.36
C GLY A 193 -22.76 35.37 -44.29
N TYR A 194 -22.78 34.50 -43.28
CA TYR A 194 -21.71 33.50 -43.04
C TYR A 194 -22.22 32.05 -43.16
N ALA A 195 -23.26 31.89 -43.97
CA ALA A 195 -24.08 30.70 -44.16
C ALA A 195 -23.44 29.56 -44.95
N ASP A 196 -22.33 29.81 -45.65
CA ASP A 196 -21.77 28.84 -46.60
C ASP A 196 -20.65 27.97 -46.01
N ASN A 197 -20.38 26.87 -46.71
CA ASN A 197 -19.38 25.89 -46.29
C ASN A 197 -17.93 26.43 -46.36
N THR A 198 -17.67 27.48 -47.15
CA THR A 198 -16.38 28.19 -47.16
C THR A 198 -16.17 28.91 -45.84
N TRP A 199 -17.18 29.64 -45.34
CA TRP A 199 -17.09 30.34 -44.05
C TRP A 199 -17.03 29.36 -42.87
N ARG A 200 -17.83 28.29 -42.87
CA ARG A 200 -17.73 27.20 -41.87
C ARG A 200 -16.30 26.65 -41.79
N LEU A 201 -15.66 26.35 -42.93
CA LEU A 201 -14.28 25.88 -42.98
C LEU A 201 -13.25 26.96 -42.61
N LYS A 202 -13.40 28.21 -43.07
CA LYS A 202 -12.51 29.32 -42.69
C LYS A 202 -12.48 29.48 -41.18
N VAL A 203 -13.64 29.59 -40.52
CA VAL A 203 -13.71 29.82 -39.08
C VAL A 203 -13.12 28.63 -38.31
N LEU A 204 -13.41 27.38 -38.69
CA LEU A 204 -12.78 26.20 -38.08
C LEU A 204 -11.25 26.20 -38.26
N ARG A 205 -10.76 26.49 -39.47
CA ARG A 205 -9.32 26.61 -39.76
C ARG A 205 -8.66 27.73 -38.97
N GLY A 206 -9.40 28.77 -38.58
CA GLY A 206 -8.93 29.81 -37.67
C GLY A 206 -8.41 29.27 -36.34
N TYR A 207 -9.14 28.34 -35.71
CA TYR A 207 -8.69 27.65 -34.49
C TYR A 207 -7.42 26.81 -34.71
N LEU A 208 -7.25 26.25 -35.91
CA LEU A 208 -6.07 25.44 -36.28
C LEU A 208 -4.84 26.27 -36.68
N GLU A 209 -4.99 27.59 -36.90
CA GLU A 209 -3.93 28.49 -37.37
C GLU A 209 -3.66 29.68 -36.44
N GLY A 210 -4.32 29.76 -35.27
CA GLY A 210 -4.20 30.89 -34.34
C GLY A 210 -4.80 32.20 -34.88
N LYS A 211 -5.92 32.12 -35.60
CA LYS A 211 -6.57 33.25 -36.29
C LYS A 211 -8.07 33.32 -36.00
N GLN A 212 -8.60 34.52 -35.88
CA GLN A 212 -10.05 34.77 -35.88
C GLN A 212 -10.42 35.73 -37.01
N TRP A 213 -11.42 35.36 -37.82
CA TRP A 213 -11.84 36.15 -38.98
C TRP A 213 -12.73 37.33 -38.58
N THR A 214 -12.53 38.49 -39.22
CA THR A 214 -13.35 39.69 -38.95
C THR A 214 -14.68 39.70 -39.71
N GLY A 215 -14.79 38.85 -40.75
CA GLY A 215 -15.87 38.87 -41.73
C GLY A 215 -15.63 39.83 -42.91
N GLN A 216 -14.62 40.69 -42.85
CA GLN A 216 -14.27 41.60 -43.95
C GLN A 216 -13.28 40.91 -44.90
N GLY A 217 -13.83 40.18 -45.89
CA GLY A 217 -13.04 39.51 -46.93
C GLY A 217 -12.18 38.36 -46.38
N ASP A 218 -10.85 38.54 -46.41
CA ASP A 218 -9.86 37.59 -45.88
C ASP A 218 -9.11 38.13 -44.64
N GLU A 219 -9.63 39.17 -43.99
CA GLU A 219 -9.02 39.74 -42.79
C GLU A 219 -9.15 38.84 -41.55
N THR A 220 -8.05 38.75 -40.80
CA THR A 220 -7.96 38.00 -39.54
C THR A 220 -7.25 38.80 -38.46
N ARG A 221 -7.67 38.62 -37.19
CA ARG A 221 -6.94 39.02 -35.99
C ARG A 221 -6.25 37.79 -35.36
N PRO A 222 -5.10 37.93 -34.67
CA PRO A 222 -4.49 36.84 -33.93
C PRO A 222 -5.45 36.27 -32.87
N ALA A 223 -5.39 34.96 -32.65
CA ALA A 223 -6.17 34.22 -31.68
C ALA A 223 -5.36 33.06 -31.08
N THR A 224 -5.95 32.36 -30.11
CA THR A 224 -5.33 31.16 -29.52
C THR A 224 -5.14 30.07 -30.57
N ASP A 225 -3.90 29.63 -30.79
CA ASP A 225 -3.58 28.49 -31.65
C ASP A 225 -3.94 27.16 -30.97
N PHE A 226 -4.74 26.33 -31.64
CA PHE A 226 -5.07 24.96 -31.27
C PHE A 226 -4.57 23.93 -32.30
N GLY A 227 -3.90 24.32 -33.39
CA GLY A 227 -3.40 23.39 -34.42
C GLY A 227 -2.51 22.29 -33.83
N GLY A 228 -1.60 22.67 -32.91
CA GLY A 228 -0.74 21.73 -32.17
C GLY A 228 -1.45 20.82 -31.16
N LEU A 229 -2.74 21.03 -30.87
CA LEU A 229 -3.57 20.17 -30.03
C LEU A 229 -4.22 19.02 -30.82
N PHE A 230 -4.47 19.21 -32.11
CA PHE A 230 -5.01 18.15 -32.98
C PHE A 230 -3.90 17.23 -33.49
N TRP A 231 -4.26 15.98 -33.76
CA TRP A 231 -3.43 15.07 -34.55
C TRP A 231 -3.51 15.49 -36.02
N GLY A 232 -2.48 16.20 -36.49
CA GLY A 232 -2.43 16.91 -37.77
C GLY A 232 -3.02 16.18 -38.99
N PRO A 233 -2.74 14.88 -39.21
CA PRO A 233 -3.32 14.12 -40.32
C PRO A 233 -4.86 14.12 -40.36
N SER A 234 -5.54 14.22 -39.20
CA SER A 234 -7.01 14.28 -39.14
C SER A 234 -7.60 15.66 -39.48
N VAL A 235 -6.79 16.70 -39.67
CA VAL A 235 -7.27 18.10 -39.85
C VAL A 235 -6.66 18.82 -41.07
N THR A 236 -6.14 18.09 -42.06
CA THR A 236 -5.37 18.68 -43.18
C THR A 236 -6.19 19.60 -44.09
N GLY A 237 -7.49 19.33 -44.27
CA GLY A 237 -8.31 19.99 -45.29
C GLY A 237 -7.90 19.66 -46.73
N VAL A 238 -7.14 18.57 -46.94
CA VAL A 238 -6.69 18.09 -48.26
C VAL A 238 -6.91 16.58 -48.42
N SER A 239 -6.66 15.79 -47.37
CA SER A 239 -6.84 14.33 -47.37
C SER A 239 -7.24 13.81 -45.99
N GLN A 240 -8.23 12.93 -45.94
CA GLN A 240 -8.62 12.19 -44.74
C GLN A 240 -7.51 11.21 -44.30
N ALA A 241 -7.34 11.01 -43.00
CA ALA A 241 -6.32 10.12 -42.45
C ALA A 241 -6.74 8.64 -42.43
N ALA A 242 -5.76 7.73 -42.39
CA ALA A 242 -5.98 6.34 -41.98
C ALA A 242 -6.17 6.26 -40.45
N THR A 243 -6.70 5.13 -39.96
CA THR A 243 -6.72 4.80 -38.52
C THR A 243 -5.29 4.80 -37.97
N PRO A 244 -4.95 5.61 -36.96
CA PRO A 244 -3.64 5.58 -36.32
C PRO A 244 -3.55 4.55 -35.18
N THR A 245 -2.34 4.36 -34.65
CA THR A 245 -2.13 3.73 -33.35
C THR A 245 -2.44 4.72 -32.23
N LEU A 246 -2.60 4.22 -31.00
CA LEU A 246 -2.72 5.07 -29.81
C LEU A 246 -1.46 5.93 -29.59
N GLY A 247 -0.27 5.39 -29.88
CA GLY A 247 1.01 6.08 -29.75
C GLY A 247 1.14 7.32 -30.62
N ASP A 248 0.58 7.29 -31.84
CA ASP A 248 0.58 8.43 -32.77
C ASP A 248 -0.23 9.64 -32.26
N VAL A 249 -1.16 9.42 -31.32
CA VAL A 249 -2.20 10.39 -30.94
C VAL A 249 -2.24 10.75 -29.44
N ARG A 250 -1.35 10.20 -28.61
CA ARG A 250 -1.31 10.55 -27.17
C ARG A 250 -1.10 12.05 -26.98
N GLY A 251 -1.88 12.66 -26.08
CA GLY A 251 -1.89 14.10 -25.86
C GLY A 251 -2.45 14.91 -27.03
N LYS A 252 -3.20 14.28 -27.96
CA LYS A 252 -3.84 14.93 -29.12
C LYS A 252 -5.34 14.67 -29.20
N LEU A 253 -6.01 15.58 -29.90
CA LEU A 253 -7.37 15.42 -30.39
C LEU A 253 -7.37 14.72 -31.75
N VAL A 254 -8.12 13.62 -31.88
CA VAL A 254 -8.34 12.94 -33.16
C VAL A 254 -9.70 13.38 -33.70
N LEU A 255 -9.71 14.09 -34.83
CA LEU A 255 -10.96 14.35 -35.54
C LEU A 255 -11.40 13.04 -36.21
N LEU A 256 -12.55 12.48 -35.81
CA LEU A 256 -13.17 11.33 -36.46
C LEU A 256 -13.79 11.73 -37.80
N GLU A 257 -14.53 12.84 -37.80
CA GLU A 257 -15.32 13.33 -38.92
C GLU A 257 -15.66 14.81 -38.77
N LEU A 258 -15.96 15.45 -39.91
CA LEU A 258 -16.54 16.78 -39.96
C LEU A 258 -17.74 16.78 -40.90
N ARG A 259 -18.95 17.03 -40.38
CA ARG A 259 -20.23 17.01 -41.11
C ARG A 259 -20.83 18.41 -41.29
N GLY A 260 -21.43 18.65 -42.45
CA GLY A 260 -22.25 19.84 -42.72
C GLY A 260 -23.66 19.75 -42.12
N PRO A 261 -24.45 20.85 -42.21
CA PRO A 261 -25.80 20.94 -41.62
C PRO A 261 -26.81 19.92 -42.16
N HIS A 262 -26.51 19.27 -43.28
CA HIS A 262 -27.36 18.25 -43.90
C HIS A 262 -26.67 16.86 -43.96
N GLY A 263 -25.74 16.60 -43.04
CA GLY A 263 -25.19 15.26 -42.78
C GLY A 263 -24.08 14.77 -43.71
N GLY A 264 -23.84 15.44 -44.84
CA GLY A 264 -22.69 15.17 -45.72
C GLY A 264 -21.35 15.61 -45.13
N TYR A 265 -20.28 14.91 -45.49
CA TYR A 265 -18.92 15.13 -44.97
C TYR A 265 -18.17 16.30 -45.64
N PHE A 266 -17.15 16.83 -44.96
CA PHE A 266 -16.19 17.79 -45.51
C PHE A 266 -14.88 17.11 -45.92
N ASP A 267 -14.55 17.19 -47.21
CA ASP A 267 -13.31 16.60 -47.75
C ASP A 267 -12.05 17.06 -47.02
N GLY A 268 -11.14 16.12 -46.80
CA GLY A 268 -9.82 16.38 -46.20
C GLY A 268 -9.79 16.53 -44.67
N TYR A 269 -10.93 16.40 -44.00
CA TYR A 269 -11.03 16.40 -42.53
C TYR A 269 -11.47 15.02 -42.03
N GLY A 270 -11.03 14.63 -40.84
CA GLY A 270 -11.39 13.38 -40.17
C GLY A 270 -10.64 12.12 -40.66
N LEU A 271 -11.10 10.96 -40.18
CA LEU A 271 -10.62 9.64 -40.57
C LEU A 271 -11.41 9.11 -41.77
N LYS A 272 -10.69 8.54 -42.74
CA LYS A 272 -11.24 8.02 -44.01
C LYS A 272 -12.27 6.91 -43.80
N GLN A 273 -12.03 6.04 -42.82
CA GLN A 273 -12.90 4.87 -42.58
C GLN A 273 -14.28 5.27 -42.05
N VAL A 274 -14.32 6.27 -41.16
CA VAL A 274 -15.56 6.82 -40.59
C VAL A 274 -16.41 7.53 -41.66
N GLN A 275 -15.83 7.82 -42.83
CA GLN A 275 -16.46 8.60 -43.91
C GLN A 275 -16.57 7.78 -45.22
N ALA A 276 -16.66 6.45 -45.13
CA ALA A 276 -16.73 5.55 -46.28
C ALA A 276 -18.07 5.57 -47.04
N GLY A 277 -19.13 6.14 -46.44
CA GLY A 277 -20.45 6.35 -47.06
C GLY A 277 -20.73 7.81 -47.44
N GLN A 278 -21.85 8.07 -48.10
CA GLN A 278 -22.26 9.46 -48.45
C GLN A 278 -22.73 10.27 -47.23
N ASN A 279 -23.32 9.59 -46.25
CA ASN A 279 -23.80 10.11 -44.97
C ASN A 279 -23.91 8.93 -43.98
N HIS A 280 -24.35 9.17 -42.74
CA HIS A 280 -24.46 8.13 -41.70
C HIS A 280 -25.42 6.98 -42.07
N GLU A 281 -26.54 7.31 -42.72
CA GLU A 281 -27.56 6.33 -43.14
C GLU A 281 -27.02 5.32 -44.15
N ASN A 282 -26.00 5.71 -44.93
CA ASN A 282 -25.36 4.91 -45.97
C ASN A 282 -23.92 4.52 -45.61
N ASN A 283 -23.57 4.46 -44.32
CA ASN A 283 -22.25 4.13 -43.83
C ASN A 283 -22.25 2.78 -43.08
N GLU A 284 -21.34 1.88 -43.42
CA GLU A 284 -21.30 0.54 -42.82
C GLU A 284 -20.56 0.46 -41.48
N TYR A 285 -19.85 1.53 -41.10
CA TYR A 285 -19.07 1.67 -39.85
C TYR A 285 -19.74 2.56 -38.80
N VAL A 286 -20.91 3.14 -39.10
CA VAL A 286 -21.59 4.10 -38.22
C VAL A 286 -23.07 3.71 -38.05
N GLN A 287 -23.52 3.55 -36.80
CA GLN A 287 -24.93 3.36 -36.46
C GLN A 287 -25.43 4.59 -35.72
N ASP A 288 -25.95 5.58 -36.47
CA ASP A 288 -26.51 6.85 -35.98
C ASP A 288 -27.97 7.04 -36.47
N ASP A 289 -28.69 5.93 -36.68
CA ASP A 289 -30.14 5.96 -36.85
C ASP A 289 -30.75 6.22 -35.46
N TYR A 290 -31.14 7.48 -35.26
CA TYR A 290 -31.59 8.07 -34.00
C TYR A 290 -33.11 8.09 -33.84
N ASN A 291 -33.88 7.80 -34.89
CA ASN A 291 -35.32 8.04 -34.92
C ASN A 291 -36.07 6.97 -34.11
N VAL A 292 -36.66 7.37 -32.99
CA VAL A 292 -37.46 6.53 -32.09
C VAL A 292 -38.83 7.20 -31.89
N PRO A 293 -39.83 6.97 -32.78
CA PRO A 293 -41.07 7.74 -32.78
C PRO A 293 -41.89 7.65 -31.49
N GLN A 294 -41.96 6.49 -30.84
CA GLN A 294 -42.69 6.20 -29.60
C GLN A 294 -41.83 5.34 -28.65
N ILE A 295 -42.24 5.21 -27.38
CA ILE A 295 -41.54 4.38 -26.37
C ILE A 295 -41.43 2.91 -26.81
N ASP A 296 -42.46 2.35 -27.44
CA ASP A 296 -42.47 0.95 -27.86
C ASP A 296 -41.41 0.67 -28.96
N ASP A 297 -40.99 1.70 -29.72
CA ASP A 297 -39.99 1.63 -30.78
C ASP A 297 -38.53 1.59 -30.25
N ILE A 298 -38.31 1.75 -28.94
CA ILE A 298 -36.97 1.64 -28.31
C ILE A 298 -36.34 0.27 -28.63
N ASN A 299 -37.17 -0.77 -28.75
CA ASN A 299 -36.75 -2.13 -29.07
C ASN A 299 -36.23 -2.27 -30.52
N ASP A 300 -36.74 -1.48 -31.47
CA ASP A 300 -36.18 -1.39 -32.82
C ASP A 300 -34.83 -0.65 -32.83
N LYS A 301 -34.62 0.33 -31.92
CA LYS A 301 -33.29 0.92 -31.71
C LYS A 301 -32.29 -0.11 -31.16
N TRP A 302 -32.69 -0.98 -30.23
CA TRP A 302 -31.85 -2.13 -29.81
C TRP A 302 -31.55 -3.07 -30.98
N GLU A 303 -32.57 -3.34 -31.81
CA GLU A 303 -32.48 -4.04 -33.10
C GLU A 303 -31.26 -3.56 -33.93
N LYS A 304 -31.19 -2.23 -34.13
CA LYS A 304 -30.13 -1.53 -34.88
C LYS A 304 -28.78 -1.59 -34.18
N VAL A 305 -28.71 -1.28 -32.88
CA VAL A 305 -27.48 -1.30 -32.07
C VAL A 305 -26.87 -2.71 -32.01
N ARG A 306 -27.66 -3.74 -31.67
CA ARG A 306 -27.17 -5.13 -31.62
C ARG A 306 -26.63 -5.61 -32.97
N THR A 307 -27.22 -5.15 -34.06
CA THR A 307 -26.76 -5.47 -35.41
C THR A 307 -25.43 -4.80 -35.74
N HIS A 308 -25.19 -3.58 -35.26
CA HIS A 308 -23.90 -2.89 -35.46
C HIS A 308 -22.80 -3.33 -34.47
N LEU A 309 -23.14 -3.75 -33.25
CA LEU A 309 -22.20 -4.45 -32.36
C LEU A 309 -21.74 -5.78 -32.97
N ARG A 310 -22.64 -6.52 -33.63
CA ARG A 310 -22.27 -7.72 -34.42
C ARG A 310 -21.39 -7.36 -35.63
N LYS A 311 -21.66 -6.26 -36.35
CA LYS A 311 -20.74 -5.71 -37.38
C LYS A 311 -19.34 -5.43 -36.83
N THR A 312 -19.27 -4.79 -35.67
CA THR A 312 -18.02 -4.40 -34.97
C THR A 312 -17.12 -5.61 -34.63
N ASN A 313 -17.68 -6.82 -34.59
CA ASN A 313 -17.04 -8.08 -34.19
C ASN A 313 -17.02 -9.15 -35.30
N GLY A 314 -17.40 -8.81 -36.54
CA GLY A 314 -17.33 -9.69 -37.71
C GLY A 314 -18.38 -10.80 -37.79
N VAL A 315 -19.58 -10.56 -37.23
CA VAL A 315 -20.62 -11.57 -37.05
C VAL A 315 -21.88 -11.26 -37.85
N TRP A 316 -22.32 -12.18 -38.71
CA TRP A 316 -23.52 -12.04 -39.55
C TRP A 316 -24.60 -13.07 -39.21
N ASP A 317 -25.87 -12.64 -39.18
CA ASP A 317 -27.04 -13.53 -39.17
C ASP A 317 -27.80 -13.45 -40.50
N ALA A 318 -27.52 -14.40 -41.39
CA ALA A 318 -28.20 -14.51 -42.68
C ALA A 318 -29.72 -14.71 -42.56
N ASN A 319 -30.23 -15.24 -41.44
CA ASN A 319 -31.68 -15.41 -41.20
C ASN A 319 -32.40 -14.06 -40.99
N ARG A 320 -31.65 -12.99 -40.70
CA ARG A 320 -32.12 -11.61 -40.58
C ARG A 320 -31.99 -10.80 -41.87
N GLY A 321 -31.53 -11.42 -42.96
CA GLY A 321 -31.28 -10.73 -44.24
C GLY A 321 -29.96 -9.94 -44.27
N GLU A 322 -29.09 -10.13 -43.29
CA GLU A 322 -27.79 -9.47 -43.21
C GLU A 322 -26.86 -9.99 -44.32
N GLN A 323 -26.47 -9.12 -45.25
CA GLN A 323 -25.54 -9.47 -46.31
C GLN A 323 -24.10 -9.45 -45.78
N GLY A 324 -23.38 -10.55 -46.01
CA GLY A 324 -22.03 -10.75 -45.49
C GLY A 324 -20.97 -9.87 -46.18
N GLN A 325 -20.79 -8.65 -45.68
CA GLN A 325 -19.60 -7.85 -45.94
C GLN A 325 -18.35 -8.55 -45.40
N ALA A 326 -17.19 -8.27 -45.99
CA ALA A 326 -15.90 -8.70 -45.42
C ALA A 326 -15.65 -7.93 -44.11
N TYR A 327 -15.41 -8.66 -43.01
CA TYR A 327 -15.05 -8.05 -41.73
C TYR A 327 -13.68 -7.36 -41.83
N LYS A 328 -13.60 -6.14 -41.29
CA LYS A 328 -12.39 -5.31 -41.26
C LYS A 328 -11.97 -5.05 -39.81
N PRO A 329 -11.08 -5.88 -39.22
CA PRO A 329 -10.58 -5.63 -37.88
C PRO A 329 -9.92 -4.25 -37.76
N GLU A 330 -9.29 -3.74 -38.82
CA GLU A 330 -8.62 -2.43 -38.88
C GLU A 330 -9.55 -1.21 -38.88
N ALA A 331 -10.87 -1.41 -38.93
CA ALA A 331 -11.86 -0.34 -38.97
C ALA A 331 -12.34 0.09 -37.58
N ILE A 332 -12.38 1.41 -37.32
CA ILE A 332 -13.12 1.98 -36.20
C ILE A 332 -14.62 1.90 -36.53
N TYR A 333 -15.42 1.40 -35.58
CA TYR A 333 -16.88 1.39 -35.64
C TYR A 333 -17.46 2.37 -34.61
N LEU A 334 -18.44 3.17 -35.01
CA LEU A 334 -19.19 4.09 -34.14
C LEU A 334 -20.60 3.53 -33.87
N ASN A 335 -20.90 3.25 -32.60
CA ASN A 335 -22.17 2.72 -32.12
C ASN A 335 -22.89 3.78 -31.28
N TYR A 336 -23.90 4.46 -31.83
CA TYR A 336 -24.68 5.45 -31.07
C TYR A 336 -25.86 4.75 -30.37
N THR A 337 -25.85 4.65 -29.04
CA THR A 337 -26.96 4.10 -28.24
C THR A 337 -28.07 5.13 -27.96
N SER A 338 -27.86 6.37 -28.38
CA SER A 338 -28.79 7.50 -28.30
C SER A 338 -30.01 7.40 -29.22
N GLY A 339 -31.04 8.21 -28.97
CA GLY A 339 -32.19 8.32 -29.87
C GLY A 339 -33.30 9.25 -29.38
N THR A 340 -34.16 9.71 -30.29
CA THR A 340 -35.23 10.68 -30.01
C THR A 340 -36.35 10.63 -31.06
N GLY A 341 -37.54 11.09 -30.69
CA GLY A 341 -38.70 11.22 -31.55
C GLY A 341 -39.88 11.94 -30.86
N SER A 342 -41.08 11.80 -31.42
CA SER A 342 -42.26 12.57 -30.98
C SER A 342 -42.87 12.07 -29.66
N GLY A 343 -42.67 10.80 -29.32
CA GLY A 343 -43.18 10.14 -28.10
C GLY A 343 -42.09 9.45 -27.25
N ALA A 344 -40.83 9.42 -27.70
CA ALA A 344 -39.68 9.02 -26.89
C ALA A 344 -38.61 10.12 -26.95
N HIS A 345 -37.98 10.41 -25.81
CA HIS A 345 -36.99 11.49 -25.67
C HIS A 345 -35.65 10.89 -25.23
N PRO A 346 -34.50 11.59 -25.38
CA PRO A 346 -33.19 11.03 -25.12
C PRO A 346 -33.06 10.32 -23.76
N PHE A 347 -33.67 10.89 -22.71
CA PHE A 347 -33.66 10.30 -21.37
C PHE A 347 -34.47 8.99 -21.27
N THR A 348 -35.62 8.87 -21.93
CA THR A 348 -36.41 7.62 -21.97
C THR A 348 -35.84 6.59 -22.93
N VAL A 349 -35.15 6.99 -23.99
CA VAL A 349 -34.43 6.05 -24.87
C VAL A 349 -33.22 5.49 -24.13
N ALA A 350 -32.39 6.33 -23.51
CA ALA A 350 -31.20 5.90 -22.78
C ALA A 350 -31.51 5.05 -21.53
N GLY A 351 -32.41 5.52 -20.67
CA GLY A 351 -32.71 4.94 -19.36
C GLY A 351 -33.99 4.11 -19.27
N GLY A 352 -34.83 4.14 -20.31
CA GLY A 352 -36.06 3.36 -20.38
C GLY A 352 -37.30 4.03 -19.79
N SER A 353 -38.30 3.20 -19.55
CA SER A 353 -39.66 3.55 -19.12
C SER A 353 -40.32 2.36 -18.40
N PRO A 354 -41.50 2.53 -17.78
CA PRO A 354 -42.23 1.41 -17.18
C PRO A 354 -42.70 0.29 -18.14
N THR A 355 -42.57 0.46 -19.46
CA THR A 355 -43.02 -0.51 -20.48
C THR A 355 -41.90 -1.00 -21.43
N ALA A 356 -40.72 -0.38 -21.40
CA ALA A 356 -39.54 -0.78 -22.18
C ALA A 356 -38.27 -0.26 -21.49
N ASN A 357 -37.24 -1.11 -21.35
CA ASN A 357 -35.98 -0.74 -20.70
C ASN A 357 -35.17 0.25 -21.57
N GLY A 358 -34.06 0.79 -21.05
CA GLY A 358 -33.20 1.71 -21.79
C GLY A 358 -32.19 1.04 -22.72
N VAL A 359 -31.74 1.73 -23.78
CA VAL A 359 -30.66 1.23 -24.66
C VAL A 359 -29.34 1.03 -23.90
N ASN A 360 -29.07 1.87 -22.87
CA ASN A 360 -27.88 1.73 -22.04
C ASN A 360 -27.95 0.47 -21.15
N GLU A 361 -29.15 0.12 -20.66
CA GLU A 361 -29.37 -1.11 -19.90
C GLU A 361 -29.29 -2.36 -20.79
N PHE A 362 -29.84 -2.29 -22.01
CA PHE A 362 -29.69 -3.35 -23.00
C PHE A 362 -28.22 -3.58 -23.39
N LEU A 363 -27.43 -2.51 -23.56
CA LEU A 363 -26.00 -2.61 -23.85
C LEU A 363 -25.26 -3.41 -22.76
N ILE A 364 -25.57 -3.19 -21.48
CA ILE A 364 -25.01 -3.94 -20.36
C ILE A 364 -25.30 -5.44 -20.46
N GLN A 365 -26.53 -5.83 -20.82
CA GLN A 365 -26.88 -7.24 -20.98
C GLN A 365 -26.03 -7.94 -22.06
N CYS A 366 -25.60 -7.19 -23.08
CA CYS A 366 -24.68 -7.64 -24.13
C CYS A 366 -23.19 -7.53 -23.78
N LEU A 367 -22.81 -6.69 -22.81
CA LEU A 367 -21.45 -6.59 -22.26
C LEU A 367 -21.16 -7.70 -21.23
N HIS A 368 -22.10 -7.94 -20.30
CA HIS A 368 -21.94 -8.90 -19.19
C HIS A 368 -22.24 -10.36 -19.55
N ASN A 369 -22.74 -10.63 -20.76
CA ASN A 369 -23.11 -11.98 -21.22
C ASN A 369 -24.11 -12.69 -20.27
N THR A 370 -25.10 -11.95 -19.77
CA THR A 370 -26.03 -12.41 -18.74
C THR A 370 -26.85 -13.60 -19.23
N ASN A 371 -26.66 -14.78 -18.63
CA ASN A 371 -27.23 -16.06 -19.06
C ASN A 371 -26.78 -16.55 -20.46
N GLY A 372 -25.57 -16.18 -20.90
CA GLY A 372 -24.98 -16.69 -22.15
C GLY A 372 -25.54 -16.08 -23.43
N ARG A 373 -26.18 -14.91 -23.34
CA ARG A 373 -26.90 -14.25 -24.44
C ARG A 373 -26.75 -12.73 -24.38
N CYS A 374 -26.69 -12.12 -25.56
CA CYS A 374 -27.08 -10.73 -25.78
C CYS A 374 -28.54 -10.78 -26.28
N PRO A 375 -29.55 -10.51 -25.42
CA PRO A 375 -30.91 -10.98 -25.63
C PRO A 375 -31.62 -10.36 -26.83
N GLU A 376 -32.66 -11.05 -27.31
CA GLU A 376 -33.51 -10.60 -28.43
C GLU A 376 -34.91 -10.29 -27.92
N PHE A 377 -35.50 -9.20 -28.40
CA PHE A 377 -36.82 -8.74 -27.95
C PHE A 377 -37.98 -9.47 -28.67
N TYR A 378 -37.79 -9.84 -29.93
CA TYR A 378 -38.83 -10.43 -30.77
C TYR A 378 -38.82 -11.97 -30.73
N PRO A 379 -39.96 -12.62 -30.43
CA PRO A 379 -40.05 -14.09 -30.41
C PRO A 379 -39.71 -14.76 -31.74
N GLY A 380 -39.05 -15.93 -31.67
CA GLY A 380 -38.85 -16.82 -32.81
C GLY A 380 -37.51 -16.68 -33.55
N ARG A 381 -36.53 -15.95 -33.00
CA ARG A 381 -35.15 -15.85 -33.51
C ARG A 381 -34.14 -16.44 -32.51
N SER A 382 -32.90 -16.65 -32.94
CA SER A 382 -31.87 -17.35 -32.16
C SER A 382 -30.97 -16.39 -31.38
N GLY A 383 -31.18 -16.28 -30.06
CA GLY A 383 -30.44 -15.37 -29.17
C GLY A 383 -28.97 -15.68 -28.86
N ASN A 384 -28.25 -16.27 -29.81
CA ASN A 384 -26.78 -16.33 -29.80
C ASN A 384 -26.25 -15.06 -30.50
N PHE A 385 -25.08 -14.55 -30.13
CA PHE A 385 -24.44 -13.43 -30.83
C PHE A 385 -23.79 -13.94 -32.13
N GLY A 386 -24.63 -14.33 -33.10
CA GLY A 386 -24.27 -15.09 -34.32
C GLY A 386 -23.38 -16.30 -34.05
N GLY A 387 -23.69 -17.06 -32.99
CA GLY A 387 -22.92 -18.23 -32.55
C GLY A 387 -21.79 -17.93 -31.56
N ARG A 388 -21.44 -16.67 -31.31
CA ARG A 388 -20.47 -16.27 -30.27
C ARG A 388 -21.13 -16.19 -28.89
N THR A 389 -20.34 -16.46 -27.86
CA THR A 389 -20.70 -16.36 -26.43
C THR A 389 -20.31 -15.03 -25.78
N SER A 390 -19.55 -14.16 -26.46
CA SER A 390 -19.16 -12.85 -25.94
C SER A 390 -18.74 -11.91 -27.08
N MET A 391 -18.63 -10.62 -26.73
CA MET A 391 -18.10 -9.55 -27.58
C MET A 391 -16.58 -9.37 -27.31
N ASP A 392 -15.79 -9.09 -28.35
CA ASP A 392 -14.37 -8.73 -28.19
C ASP A 392 -14.18 -7.24 -27.96
N ARG A 393 -14.89 -6.40 -28.72
CA ARG A 393 -14.83 -4.94 -28.63
C ARG A 393 -16.19 -4.30 -28.94
N ALA A 394 -16.47 -3.16 -28.33
CA ALA A 394 -17.66 -2.35 -28.62
C ALA A 394 -17.39 -1.23 -29.65
N GLY A 395 -16.13 -0.97 -30.01
CA GLY A 395 -15.75 0.21 -30.79
C GLY A 395 -15.98 1.50 -30.01
N ILE A 396 -16.23 2.61 -30.70
CA ILE A 396 -16.62 3.87 -30.05
C ILE A 396 -18.12 3.83 -29.75
N VAL A 397 -18.51 3.98 -28.49
CA VAL A 397 -19.90 3.89 -28.02
C VAL A 397 -20.39 5.28 -27.60
N MET A 398 -21.21 5.92 -28.43
CA MET A 398 -21.74 7.27 -28.18
C MET A 398 -23.07 7.19 -27.43
N MET A 399 -23.12 7.70 -26.20
CA MET A 399 -24.24 7.51 -25.26
C MET A 399 -24.95 8.83 -24.91
N ASP A 400 -26.28 8.78 -24.83
CA ASP A 400 -27.06 9.72 -24.02
C ASP A 400 -27.03 9.23 -22.56
N PHE A 401 -26.88 10.14 -21.60
CA PHE A 401 -26.90 9.91 -20.14
C PHE A 401 -26.15 8.65 -19.64
N PRO A 402 -24.84 8.50 -19.92
CA PRO A 402 -24.09 7.34 -19.45
C PRO A 402 -23.98 7.30 -17.91
N GLY A 403 -24.09 6.10 -17.33
CA GLY A 403 -23.79 5.85 -15.92
C GLY A 403 -22.36 5.37 -15.70
N GLY A 404 -21.82 5.59 -14.50
CA GLY A 404 -20.43 5.34 -14.16
C GLY A 404 -20.00 3.87 -14.35
N ARG A 405 -20.89 2.92 -14.06
CA ARG A 405 -20.58 1.49 -14.24
C ARG A 405 -20.54 1.08 -15.72
N LEU A 406 -21.46 1.59 -16.54
CA LEU A 406 -21.45 1.34 -17.99
C LEU A 406 -20.17 1.88 -18.66
N ILE A 407 -19.68 3.03 -18.23
CA ILE A 407 -18.39 3.56 -18.68
C ILE A 407 -17.25 2.59 -18.31
N GLY A 408 -17.24 2.08 -17.07
CA GLY A 408 -16.30 1.04 -16.62
C GLY A 408 -16.36 -0.27 -17.42
N ASP A 409 -17.56 -0.75 -17.75
CA ASP A 409 -17.76 -1.98 -18.52
C ASP A 409 -17.30 -1.86 -19.98
N ILE A 410 -17.52 -0.70 -20.62
CA ILE A 410 -16.97 -0.41 -21.96
C ILE A 410 -15.43 -0.33 -21.91
N ILE A 411 -14.89 0.31 -20.86
CA ILE A 411 -13.44 0.41 -20.63
C ILE A 411 -12.82 -0.98 -20.41
N ALA A 412 -13.49 -1.89 -19.71
CA ALA A 412 -13.00 -3.25 -19.43
C ALA A 412 -12.80 -4.10 -20.71
N LEU A 413 -13.60 -3.90 -21.76
CA LEU A 413 -13.47 -4.62 -23.04
C LEU A 413 -12.13 -4.39 -23.75
N ASN A 414 -11.38 -3.34 -23.42
CA ASN A 414 -10.03 -3.13 -23.97
C ASN A 414 -9.04 -4.22 -23.54
N ARG A 415 -9.41 -5.08 -22.57
CA ARG A 415 -8.59 -6.18 -22.04
C ARG A 415 -7.17 -5.70 -21.74
N PHE A 416 -7.05 -4.66 -20.91
CA PHE A 416 -5.79 -4.34 -20.23
C PHE A 416 -5.27 -5.65 -19.66
N GLY A 417 -4.07 -6.05 -20.09
CA GLY A 417 -3.61 -7.39 -19.78
C GLY A 417 -3.58 -7.60 -18.28
N PRO A 418 -4.20 -8.67 -17.73
CA PRO A 418 -3.33 -9.54 -16.98
C PRO A 418 -2.15 -9.88 -17.91
N ASP A 419 -0.91 -9.72 -17.44
CA ASP A 419 0.16 -10.51 -18.03
C ASP A 419 -0.34 -11.97 -17.93
N PRO A 420 -0.56 -12.68 -19.05
CA PRO A 420 -1.18 -13.99 -18.98
C PRO A 420 -0.32 -14.84 -18.05
N VAL A 421 -0.94 -15.56 -17.11
CA VAL A 421 -0.22 -16.56 -16.30
C VAL A 421 0.17 -17.70 -17.24
N THR A 422 1.25 -17.48 -17.98
CA THR A 422 1.92 -18.45 -18.83
C THR A 422 2.44 -19.57 -17.93
N ALA A 423 2.65 -20.76 -18.50
CA ALA A 423 3.08 -21.92 -17.72
C ALA A 423 4.44 -21.74 -16.99
N ASN A 424 5.15 -20.65 -17.25
CA ASN A 424 6.49 -20.37 -16.73
C ASN A 424 6.53 -19.19 -15.73
N GLY A 425 5.39 -18.75 -15.20
CA GLY A 425 5.27 -18.02 -13.92
C GLY A 425 5.81 -16.58 -13.81
N GLY A 426 6.53 -16.07 -14.81
CA GLY A 426 7.26 -14.81 -14.75
C GLY A 426 6.42 -13.53 -14.80
N VAL A 427 5.41 -13.39 -13.93
CA VAL A 427 4.55 -12.20 -13.84
C VAL A 427 5.39 -10.99 -13.44
N GLY A 428 5.56 -10.07 -14.38
CA GLY A 428 6.43 -8.93 -14.23
C GLY A 428 6.21 -7.94 -15.36
N ASP A 429 5.83 -6.73 -15.01
CA ASP A 429 5.79 -5.63 -15.96
C ASP A 429 7.09 -4.81 -15.85
N PRO A 430 8.14 -5.13 -16.64
CA PRO A 430 9.34 -4.29 -16.73
C PRO A 430 9.05 -2.93 -17.42
N MET A 431 7.82 -2.71 -17.87
CA MET A 431 7.33 -1.55 -18.61
C MET A 431 6.11 -0.90 -17.93
N GLU A 432 6.00 -0.98 -16.58
CA GLU A 432 5.12 -0.08 -15.80
C GLU A 432 5.70 1.35 -15.84
N GLU A 433 5.83 1.91 -17.04
CA GLU A 433 6.28 3.27 -17.25
C GLU A 433 5.29 4.21 -16.56
N HIS A 434 5.73 4.93 -15.54
CA HIS A 434 4.85 5.77 -14.73
C HIS A 434 4.26 6.95 -15.54
N PRO A 435 2.93 7.20 -15.50
CA PRO A 435 2.36 8.48 -15.93
C PRO A 435 2.80 9.68 -15.07
N GLY A 436 3.36 9.44 -13.88
CA GLY A 436 3.87 10.48 -12.94
C GLY A 436 5.36 10.37 -12.58
N GLY A 437 6.13 9.50 -13.26
CA GLY A 437 7.53 9.21 -12.93
C GLY A 437 7.74 8.42 -11.62
N ASP A 438 8.98 7.94 -11.42
CA ASP A 438 9.53 7.71 -10.08
C ASP A 438 9.88 9.09 -9.50
N ASP A 439 8.87 9.85 -9.06
CA ASP A 439 8.87 11.33 -9.10
C ASP A 439 10.09 12.01 -8.49
N GLY A 440 10.74 11.35 -7.52
CA GLY A 440 11.94 11.82 -6.85
C GLY A 440 11.76 13.22 -6.26
N GLY A 441 10.52 13.61 -5.97
CA GLY A 441 10.08 15.00 -5.98
C GLY A 441 10.96 15.91 -5.14
N ALA A 442 11.47 16.97 -5.79
CA ALA A 442 12.60 17.82 -5.40
C ALA A 442 12.86 17.83 -3.88
N ARG A 443 13.75 16.92 -3.44
CA ARG A 443 13.93 16.57 -2.03
C ARG A 443 14.12 17.83 -1.16
N PRO A 444 13.30 18.03 -0.10
CA PRO A 444 13.36 19.24 0.73
C PRO A 444 14.78 19.55 1.21
N ALA A 445 15.19 20.81 1.08
CA ALA A 445 16.51 21.27 1.51
C ALA A 445 16.69 21.04 3.02
N ALA A 446 17.62 20.16 3.37
CA ALA A 446 17.87 19.73 4.75
C ALA A 446 19.25 20.19 5.22
N SER A 447 19.30 20.81 6.40
CA SER A 447 20.51 21.40 6.99
C SER A 447 20.51 21.25 8.51
N GLY A 448 21.67 20.95 9.09
CA GLY A 448 21.83 20.69 10.54
C GLY A 448 22.00 19.20 10.84
N ASP A 449 21.64 18.79 12.05
CA ASP A 449 21.60 17.36 12.42
C ASP A 449 20.34 16.72 11.81
N CYS A 450 20.46 16.02 10.69
CA CYS A 450 19.36 15.28 10.05
C CYS A 450 19.23 13.82 10.57
N ARG A 451 19.95 13.42 11.62
CA ARG A 451 20.00 12.04 12.11
C ARG A 451 18.63 11.52 12.61
N PRO A 452 18.28 10.24 12.41
CA PRO A 452 17.14 9.62 13.10
C PRO A 452 17.27 9.68 14.63
N ASP A 453 16.17 9.92 15.35
CA ASP A 453 16.26 10.20 16.79
C ASP A 453 16.62 8.94 17.60
N GLY A 454 17.44 9.13 18.62
CA GLY A 454 18.03 8.02 19.40
C GLY A 454 19.04 7.15 18.64
N MET A 455 19.41 7.45 17.39
CA MET A 455 20.50 6.75 16.69
C MET A 455 21.85 7.34 17.14
N THR A 456 22.84 6.50 17.41
CA THR A 456 24.16 6.93 17.91
C THR A 456 25.08 7.30 16.73
N PRO A 457 25.52 8.57 16.61
CA PRO A 457 26.45 8.99 15.55
C PRO A 457 27.90 8.58 15.87
N THR A 458 28.72 8.43 14.83
CA THR A 458 30.16 8.18 15.01
C THR A 458 30.88 9.44 15.51
N PRO A 459 31.58 9.39 16.67
CA PRO A 459 32.25 10.57 17.21
C PRO A 459 33.30 11.15 16.26
N GLY A 460 33.22 12.47 16.04
CA GLY A 460 34.17 13.21 15.20
C GLY A 460 34.02 13.04 13.69
N VAL A 461 33.00 12.32 13.20
CA VAL A 461 32.74 12.13 11.76
C VAL A 461 31.57 13.00 11.32
N ALA A 462 31.75 13.76 10.25
CA ALA A 462 30.71 14.58 9.61
C ALA A 462 29.80 13.71 8.72
N THR A 463 29.13 12.72 9.31
CA THR A 463 28.31 11.75 8.59
C THR A 463 27.17 12.45 7.83
N PRO A 464 27.01 12.21 6.51
CA PRO A 464 26.10 12.97 5.66
C PRO A 464 24.65 12.47 5.75
N TYR A 465 24.06 12.38 6.95
CA TYR A 465 22.66 11.97 7.18
C TYR A 465 21.67 12.74 6.30
N CYS A 466 21.93 14.04 6.10
CA CYS A 466 21.16 14.92 5.23
C CYS A 466 21.19 14.56 3.72
N ARG A 467 21.78 13.43 3.32
CA ARG A 467 21.60 12.82 1.99
C ARG A 467 20.32 12.02 1.83
N ILE A 468 19.83 11.36 2.89
CA ILE A 468 18.56 10.60 2.85
C ILE A 468 17.55 11.00 3.92
N TYR A 469 17.98 11.62 5.03
CA TYR A 469 17.09 12.07 6.11
C TYR A 469 16.77 13.56 6.02
N GLN A 470 15.54 13.91 6.39
CA GLN A 470 15.03 15.27 6.43
C GLN A 470 15.52 16.01 7.69
N GLY A 471 15.27 17.32 7.81
CA GLY A 471 15.70 18.11 8.98
C GLY A 471 15.08 17.69 10.32
N ASP A 472 14.01 16.89 10.27
CA ASP A 472 13.36 16.25 11.43
C ASP A 472 13.77 14.77 11.59
N GLY A 473 14.79 14.31 10.87
CA GLY A 473 15.26 12.92 10.89
C GLY A 473 14.25 11.87 10.42
N ARG A 474 13.13 12.27 9.78
CA ARG A 474 12.33 11.34 8.98
C ARG A 474 13.13 10.98 7.73
N GLU A 475 12.98 9.74 7.26
CA GLU A 475 13.56 9.38 5.98
C GLU A 475 12.82 10.10 4.85
N TRP A 476 13.52 10.39 3.75
CA TRP A 476 12.89 10.78 2.50
C TRP A 476 12.79 9.56 1.58
N LEU A 477 11.57 9.25 1.14
CA LEU A 477 11.19 7.99 0.48
C LEU A 477 10.60 8.23 -0.93
N GLY A 478 10.87 9.40 -1.52
CA GLY A 478 10.12 9.99 -2.63
C GLY A 478 9.15 11.08 -2.14
N GLN A 479 8.53 11.84 -3.05
CA GLN A 479 7.47 12.79 -2.69
C GLN A 479 6.18 12.02 -2.36
N GLY A 480 5.34 12.60 -1.49
CA GLY A 480 4.08 11.98 -1.05
C GLY A 480 4.16 10.71 -0.20
N ARG A 481 5.37 10.16 0.08
CA ARG A 481 5.56 8.85 0.74
C ARG A 481 6.01 8.97 2.21
N PRO A 482 5.14 8.73 3.21
CA PRO A 482 5.46 8.92 4.62
C PRO A 482 5.87 7.64 5.38
N ARG A 483 5.89 6.48 4.70
CA ARG A 483 6.15 5.14 5.28
C ARG A 483 6.96 4.28 4.33
N ARG A 484 7.70 3.32 4.89
CA ARG A 484 8.45 2.31 4.12
C ARG A 484 7.57 1.16 3.66
N VAL A 485 7.94 0.64 2.50
CA VAL A 485 7.61 -0.70 1.99
C VAL A 485 8.97 -1.35 1.74
N VAL A 486 9.34 -2.37 2.53
CA VAL A 486 10.66 -3.02 2.54
C VAL A 486 10.54 -4.46 2.06
N ALA A 487 11.01 -4.72 0.85
CA ALA A 487 10.77 -5.99 0.19
C ALA A 487 12.00 -6.90 0.23
N TYR A 488 11.87 -8.11 0.77
CA TYR A 488 12.91 -9.14 0.58
C TYR A 488 12.75 -9.82 -0.78
N PHE A 489 13.85 -9.86 -1.54
CA PHE A 489 13.98 -10.54 -2.82
C PHE A 489 14.89 -11.75 -2.66
N ASN A 490 14.32 -12.95 -2.81
CA ASN A 490 15.06 -14.21 -2.74
C ASN A 490 15.78 -14.50 -4.07
N GLY A 491 17.10 -14.36 -4.08
CA GLY A 491 17.94 -14.60 -5.25
C GLY A 491 17.94 -16.06 -5.74
N GLY A 492 17.40 -17.00 -4.97
CA GLY A 492 17.28 -18.42 -5.34
C GLY A 492 16.22 -18.71 -6.41
N ARG A 493 15.22 -17.85 -6.61
CA ARG A 493 14.07 -18.09 -7.52
C ARG A 493 14.40 -17.85 -9.01
N THR A 494 15.45 -18.53 -9.47
CA THR A 494 16.05 -18.39 -10.80
C THR A 494 15.28 -19.08 -11.93
N GLY A 495 14.50 -20.12 -11.60
CA GLY A 495 13.86 -21.04 -12.55
C GLY A 495 14.83 -21.96 -13.30
N ALA A 496 16.10 -22.05 -12.88
CA ALA A 496 17.10 -22.91 -13.53
C ALA A 496 16.81 -24.43 -13.35
N ASP A 497 15.98 -24.77 -12.37
CA ASP A 497 15.44 -26.10 -12.07
C ASP A 497 14.10 -26.39 -12.78
N GLY A 498 13.52 -25.43 -13.49
CA GLY A 498 12.21 -25.52 -14.14
C GLY A 498 11.04 -25.01 -13.30
N THR A 499 11.28 -24.56 -12.06
CA THR A 499 10.24 -23.96 -11.20
C THR A 499 9.87 -22.53 -11.65
N PRO A 500 8.72 -21.98 -11.20
CA PRO A 500 8.35 -20.58 -11.44
C PRO A 500 9.42 -19.60 -10.92
N HIS A 501 9.99 -18.80 -11.82
CA HIS A 501 11.03 -17.83 -11.50
C HIS A 501 10.46 -16.48 -11.04
N TYR A 502 11.17 -15.83 -10.12
CA TYR A 502 10.93 -14.45 -9.72
C TYR A 502 12.25 -13.68 -9.79
N LEU A 503 12.46 -12.94 -10.89
CA LEU A 503 13.70 -12.24 -11.19
C LEU A 503 13.59 -10.75 -10.84
N VAL A 504 14.68 -10.01 -10.93
CA VAL A 504 14.72 -8.57 -10.62
C VAL A 504 13.76 -7.72 -11.49
N LYS A 505 13.40 -8.22 -12.68
CA LYS A 505 12.36 -7.61 -13.55
C LYS A 505 10.93 -7.76 -13.02
N ASN A 506 10.70 -8.69 -12.10
CA ASN A 506 9.40 -9.01 -11.53
C ASN A 506 9.11 -8.20 -10.26
N ILE A 507 10.05 -7.38 -9.79
CA ILE A 507 9.88 -6.55 -8.58
C ILE A 507 8.95 -5.37 -8.88
N PRO A 508 7.94 -5.07 -8.02
CA PRO A 508 7.08 -3.90 -8.18
C PRO A 508 7.78 -2.62 -7.70
N TRP A 509 8.79 -2.18 -8.45
CA TRP A 509 9.67 -1.04 -8.12
C TRP A 509 8.92 0.27 -7.80
N SER A 510 7.80 0.49 -8.48
CA SER A 510 6.90 1.64 -8.25
C SER A 510 6.23 1.64 -6.86
N LYS A 511 6.15 0.49 -6.19
CA LYS A 511 5.39 0.27 -4.95
C LYS A 511 6.29 0.01 -3.73
N VAL A 512 7.48 -0.54 -3.92
CA VAL A 512 8.50 -0.68 -2.86
C VAL A 512 9.26 0.62 -2.60
N THR A 513 9.85 0.78 -1.42
CA THR A 513 10.79 1.89 -1.09
C THR A 513 12.21 1.40 -0.82
N HIS A 514 12.33 0.16 -0.35
CA HIS A 514 13.57 -0.54 -0.05
C HIS A 514 13.47 -1.96 -0.59
N LEU A 515 14.60 -2.49 -1.03
CA LEU A 515 14.74 -3.88 -1.47
C LEU A 515 15.94 -4.51 -0.77
N ASN A 516 15.69 -5.58 -0.03
CA ASN A 516 16.70 -6.37 0.66
C ASN A 516 16.98 -7.62 -0.18
N TYR A 517 18.20 -7.75 -0.70
CA TYR A 517 18.60 -8.95 -1.45
C TYR A 517 18.96 -10.08 -0.49
N ALA A 518 18.23 -11.19 -0.57
CA ALA A 518 18.43 -12.40 0.21
C ALA A 518 19.16 -13.48 -0.62
N PHE A 519 20.31 -14.00 -0.22
CA PHE A 519 21.18 -13.59 0.91
C PHE A 519 22.65 -13.59 0.50
N ALA A 520 23.45 -12.80 1.22
CA ALA A 520 24.88 -13.01 1.39
C ALA A 520 25.14 -13.77 2.71
N THR A 521 26.33 -14.32 2.87
CA THR A 521 26.78 -15.03 4.08
C THR A 521 28.07 -14.42 4.62
N VAL A 522 28.52 -14.89 5.79
CA VAL A 522 29.84 -14.57 6.35
C VAL A 522 30.78 -15.76 6.12
N ALA A 523 31.88 -15.55 5.40
CA ALA A 523 32.92 -16.54 5.14
C ALA A 523 34.31 -15.90 5.30
N ASP A 524 35.25 -16.55 5.99
CA ASP A 524 36.59 -16.04 6.29
C ASP A 524 36.58 -14.60 6.88
N ASP A 525 35.66 -14.36 7.82
CA ASP A 525 35.33 -13.05 8.41
C ASP A 525 34.96 -11.94 7.41
N GLN A 526 34.46 -12.30 6.22
CA GLN A 526 34.07 -11.36 5.15
C GLN A 526 32.66 -11.64 4.62
N ILE A 527 32.02 -10.62 4.04
CA ILE A 527 30.76 -10.78 3.29
C ILE A 527 31.00 -11.56 1.98
N SER A 528 30.17 -12.58 1.73
CA SER A 528 30.28 -13.45 0.55
C SER A 528 28.92 -13.68 -0.11
N VAL A 529 28.91 -13.82 -1.43
CA VAL A 529 27.76 -14.31 -2.23
C VAL A 529 28.14 -15.57 -3.02
N GLY A 530 29.13 -16.32 -2.54
CA GLY A 530 29.70 -17.48 -3.24
C GLY A 530 30.67 -17.10 -4.36
N PRO A 531 31.22 -18.10 -5.07
CA PRO A 531 32.22 -17.90 -6.13
C PRO A 531 31.62 -17.25 -7.38
N ALA A 532 32.43 -16.50 -8.13
CA ALA A 532 32.03 -15.87 -9.39
C ALA A 532 32.05 -16.89 -10.56
N ASN A 533 31.08 -17.79 -10.60
CA ASN A 533 30.84 -18.74 -11.69
C ASN A 533 29.48 -18.49 -12.38
N ALA A 534 29.21 -19.19 -13.49
CA ALA A 534 27.97 -19.02 -14.26
C ALA A 534 26.69 -19.39 -13.49
N ASP A 535 26.83 -20.27 -12.48
CA ASP A 535 25.71 -20.76 -11.67
C ASP A 535 25.34 -19.81 -10.52
N ASN A 536 26.17 -18.78 -10.25
CA ASN A 536 25.95 -17.82 -9.18
C ASN A 536 24.83 -16.82 -9.55
N PRO A 537 23.65 -16.86 -8.90
CA PRO A 537 22.53 -16.00 -9.27
C PRO A 537 22.78 -14.52 -8.98
N ALA A 538 23.63 -14.18 -8.01
CA ALA A 538 23.93 -12.80 -7.66
C ALA A 538 24.77 -12.10 -8.73
N ILE A 539 25.86 -12.75 -9.19
CA ILE A 539 26.93 -12.06 -9.95
C ILE A 539 27.36 -12.71 -11.26
N GLY A 540 26.91 -13.92 -11.61
CA GLY A 540 27.39 -14.66 -12.78
C GLY A 540 26.33 -15.22 -13.73
N MET A 541 25.15 -15.57 -13.21
CA MET A 541 24.02 -16.11 -13.98
C MET A 541 23.49 -15.11 -15.00
N GLN A 542 22.85 -15.61 -16.06
CA GLN A 542 22.18 -14.82 -17.08
C GLN A 542 20.88 -15.52 -17.48
N TRP A 543 19.91 -14.75 -17.96
CA TRP A 543 18.62 -15.26 -18.43
C TRP A 543 18.40 -14.89 -19.92
N PRO A 544 19.06 -15.60 -20.87
CA PRO A 544 18.92 -15.30 -22.29
C PRO A 544 17.48 -15.43 -22.77
N GLY A 545 17.03 -14.49 -23.61
CA GLY A 545 15.67 -14.51 -24.17
C GLY A 545 14.55 -14.14 -23.19
N GLN A 546 14.86 -13.74 -21.94
CA GLN A 546 13.88 -13.19 -21.00
C GLN A 546 13.83 -11.65 -21.11
N PRO A 547 12.73 -11.06 -21.66
CA PRO A 547 12.61 -9.60 -21.76
C PRO A 547 12.69 -8.94 -20.39
N GLY A 548 13.37 -7.80 -20.28
CA GLY A 548 13.67 -7.07 -19.05
C GLY A 548 14.87 -7.60 -18.27
N ALA A 549 15.25 -8.87 -18.46
CA ALA A 549 16.37 -9.52 -17.77
C ALA A 549 17.70 -9.47 -18.57
N GLU A 550 17.80 -8.62 -19.59
CA GLU A 550 19.04 -8.40 -20.35
C GLU A 550 20.10 -7.73 -19.46
N MET A 551 21.31 -8.27 -19.50
CA MET A 551 22.45 -7.75 -18.74
C MET A 551 22.95 -6.43 -19.31
N ASP A 552 23.20 -5.44 -18.45
CA ASP A 552 24.01 -4.27 -18.79
C ASP A 552 25.45 -4.73 -19.11
N PRO A 553 25.95 -4.52 -20.35
CA PRO A 553 27.27 -4.98 -20.75
C PRO A 553 28.40 -4.10 -20.18
N SER A 554 28.09 -2.90 -19.68
CA SER A 554 29.09 -1.99 -19.09
C SER A 554 29.53 -2.40 -17.68
N LEU A 555 28.76 -3.28 -17.01
CA LEU A 555 29.05 -3.75 -15.66
C LEU A 555 29.96 -4.99 -15.67
N PRO A 556 30.99 -5.06 -14.79
CA PRO A 556 31.95 -6.17 -14.73
C PRO A 556 31.38 -7.45 -14.08
N TYR A 557 30.10 -7.44 -13.70
CA TYR A 557 29.34 -8.59 -13.17
C TYR A 557 28.05 -8.80 -13.97
N LYS A 558 27.43 -9.96 -13.75
CA LYS A 558 26.15 -10.40 -14.33
C LYS A 558 25.17 -10.69 -13.17
N GLY A 559 24.28 -11.66 -13.32
CA GLY A 559 23.31 -12.05 -12.30
C GLY A 559 22.32 -10.95 -11.90
N HIS A 560 21.65 -11.17 -10.77
CA HIS A 560 20.70 -10.22 -10.20
C HIS A 560 21.35 -8.88 -9.87
N PHE A 561 22.63 -8.80 -9.49
CA PHE A 561 23.28 -7.53 -9.14
C PHE A 561 23.46 -6.60 -10.36
N ASN A 562 23.68 -7.19 -11.54
CA ASN A 562 23.65 -6.44 -12.79
C ASN A 562 22.25 -5.83 -13.03
N LEU A 563 21.20 -6.64 -12.87
CA LEU A 563 19.82 -6.17 -13.02
C LEU A 563 19.42 -5.15 -11.94
N LEU A 564 19.81 -5.32 -10.67
CA LEU A 564 19.57 -4.33 -9.62
C LEU A 564 20.23 -3.00 -10.00
N THR A 565 21.45 -3.03 -10.51
CA THR A 565 22.15 -1.82 -10.99
C THR A 565 21.49 -1.20 -12.23
N LYS A 566 20.84 -1.99 -13.09
CA LYS A 566 20.01 -1.53 -14.21
C LYS A 566 18.73 -0.86 -13.71
N TYR A 567 17.91 -1.54 -12.90
CA TYR A 567 16.61 -1.04 -12.44
C TYR A 567 16.73 0.13 -11.45
N LYS A 568 17.78 0.23 -10.63
CA LYS A 568 18.04 1.42 -9.79
C LYS A 568 18.28 2.70 -10.60
N LYS A 569 18.73 2.60 -11.86
CA LYS A 569 18.84 3.77 -12.76
C LYS A 569 17.45 4.26 -13.22
N LEU A 570 16.45 3.37 -13.20
CA LEU A 570 15.05 3.66 -13.57
C LEU A 570 14.23 4.12 -12.34
N HIS A 571 14.53 3.60 -11.15
CA HIS A 571 13.82 3.89 -9.90
C HIS A 571 14.75 4.46 -8.81
N PRO A 572 15.34 5.65 -9.02
CA PRO A 572 16.43 6.18 -8.20
C PRO A 572 16.06 6.49 -6.75
N ARG A 573 14.77 6.51 -6.35
CA ARG A 573 14.41 6.62 -4.91
C ARG A 573 14.58 5.31 -4.14
N VAL A 574 14.56 4.15 -4.82
CA VAL A 574 14.50 2.83 -4.17
C VAL A 574 15.88 2.43 -3.66
N LYS A 575 15.97 2.21 -2.34
CA LYS A 575 17.22 1.76 -1.70
C LYS A 575 17.40 0.27 -1.94
N THR A 576 18.60 -0.17 -2.33
CA THR A 576 18.93 -1.61 -2.27
C THR A 576 19.91 -1.88 -1.14
N LEU A 577 19.59 -2.87 -0.30
CA LEU A 577 20.46 -3.35 0.76
C LEU A 577 20.79 -4.83 0.48
N ILE A 578 21.98 -5.25 0.90
CA ILE A 578 22.37 -6.66 0.91
C ILE A 578 22.10 -7.25 2.30
N SER A 579 21.23 -8.26 2.37
CA SER A 579 20.96 -8.98 3.62
C SER A 579 22.01 -10.07 3.80
N VAL A 580 22.68 -10.05 4.95
CA VAL A 580 23.73 -11.00 5.31
C VAL A 580 23.21 -11.92 6.41
N GLY A 581 23.17 -13.22 6.15
CA GLY A 581 22.73 -14.26 7.08
C GLY A 581 21.43 -14.94 6.69
N GLY A 582 20.38 -14.72 7.49
CA GLY A 582 19.16 -15.53 7.52
C GLY A 582 19.40 -16.91 8.14
N TRP A 583 18.33 -17.68 8.33
CA TRP A 583 18.34 -18.96 9.06
C TRP A 583 19.36 -19.96 8.52
N ALA A 584 19.54 -20.05 7.20
CA ALA A 584 20.50 -20.95 6.56
C ALA A 584 21.92 -20.35 6.39
N GLY A 585 22.09 -19.04 6.56
CA GLY A 585 23.37 -18.33 6.32
C GLY A 585 24.08 -17.80 7.57
N SER A 586 23.49 -17.98 8.76
CA SER A 586 23.94 -17.33 9.99
C SER A 586 25.21 -17.90 10.63
N GLY A 587 25.62 -19.13 10.29
CA GLY A 587 26.75 -19.84 10.90
C GLY A 587 28.05 -19.05 11.05
N GLY A 588 28.42 -18.26 10.04
CA GLY A 588 29.63 -17.45 10.06
C GLY A 588 29.61 -16.30 11.08
N PHE A 589 28.45 -15.75 11.43
CA PHE A 589 28.36 -14.66 12.41
C PHE A 589 28.81 -15.08 13.81
N TYR A 590 28.52 -16.32 14.23
CA TYR A 590 28.89 -16.80 15.56
C TYR A 590 30.40 -16.66 15.79
N ALA A 591 31.24 -17.16 14.86
CA ALA A 591 32.69 -17.07 14.95
C ALA A 591 33.25 -15.67 14.64
N MET A 592 32.69 -14.96 13.66
CA MET A 592 33.15 -13.63 13.28
C MET A 592 32.91 -12.59 14.39
N THR A 593 31.82 -12.72 15.16
CA THR A 593 31.51 -11.79 16.26
C THR A 593 32.13 -12.19 17.60
N THR A 594 32.32 -13.49 17.85
CA THR A 594 32.56 -14.02 19.21
C THR A 594 33.59 -15.16 19.18
N ASN A 595 34.58 -15.08 20.06
CA ASN A 595 35.58 -16.12 20.30
C ASN A 595 34.97 -17.30 21.06
N ALA A 596 35.60 -18.47 20.99
CA ALA A 596 35.10 -19.70 21.66
C ALA A 596 35.20 -19.68 23.20
N ASP A 597 35.73 -18.60 23.80
CA ASP A 597 35.73 -18.32 25.23
C ASP A 597 34.63 -17.32 25.65
N GLY A 598 33.79 -16.87 24.70
CA GLY A 598 32.75 -15.86 24.90
C GLY A 598 33.25 -14.40 24.83
N THR A 599 34.52 -14.14 24.54
CA THR A 599 35.02 -12.77 24.30
C THR A 599 34.66 -12.27 22.90
N VAL A 600 34.66 -10.95 22.69
CA VAL A 600 34.33 -10.34 21.38
C VAL A 600 35.48 -10.52 20.39
N ASN A 601 35.19 -11.10 19.21
CA ASN A 601 36.14 -11.18 18.10
C ASN A 601 36.20 -9.83 17.34
N GLN A 602 36.84 -8.82 17.95
CA GLN A 602 36.98 -7.50 17.32
C GLN A 602 37.79 -7.56 16.00
N GLY A 603 38.66 -8.56 15.83
CA GLY A 603 39.40 -8.80 14.60
C GLY A 603 38.46 -9.13 13.44
N GLY A 604 37.68 -10.21 13.60
CA GLY A 604 36.69 -10.64 12.61
C GLY A 604 35.64 -9.58 12.31
N ILE A 605 35.09 -8.93 13.34
CA ILE A 605 34.16 -7.80 13.20
C ILE A 605 34.75 -6.66 12.34
N THR A 606 36.04 -6.36 12.48
CA THR A 606 36.72 -5.30 11.72
C THR A 606 36.97 -5.73 10.28
N THR A 607 37.41 -6.97 10.05
CA THR A 607 37.53 -7.57 8.72
C THR A 607 36.20 -7.54 7.98
N PHE A 608 35.12 -7.98 8.63
CA PHE A 608 33.77 -7.99 8.08
C PHE A 608 33.30 -6.59 7.72
N SER A 609 33.40 -5.64 8.66
CA SER A 609 32.97 -4.25 8.44
C SER A 609 33.70 -3.59 7.25
N ASN A 610 35.00 -3.88 7.07
CA ASN A 610 35.77 -3.41 5.92
C ASN A 610 35.35 -4.11 4.61
N SER A 611 35.09 -5.42 4.64
CA SER A 611 34.60 -6.17 3.47
C SER A 611 33.23 -5.69 3.00
N VAL A 612 32.33 -5.31 3.93
CA VAL A 612 31.04 -4.68 3.60
C VAL A 612 31.24 -3.37 2.86
N VAL A 613 32.12 -2.47 3.32
CA VAL A 613 32.41 -1.23 2.58
C VAL A 613 32.93 -1.49 1.16
N ALA A 614 33.80 -2.49 0.98
CA ALA A 614 34.26 -2.89 -0.35
C ALA A 614 33.11 -3.44 -1.22
N PHE A 615 32.23 -4.26 -0.66
CA PHE A 615 31.07 -4.85 -1.34
C PHE A 615 30.05 -3.79 -1.77
N LEU A 616 29.65 -2.87 -0.88
CA LEU A 616 28.70 -1.79 -1.20
C LEU A 616 29.23 -0.86 -2.30
N ARG A 617 30.55 -0.59 -2.30
CA ARG A 617 31.22 0.18 -3.37
C ARG A 617 31.30 -0.58 -4.69
N THR A 618 31.53 -1.90 -4.65
CA THR A 618 31.66 -2.74 -5.86
C THR A 618 30.32 -2.94 -6.58
N TYR A 619 29.24 -3.18 -5.83
CA TYR A 619 27.93 -3.55 -6.37
C TYR A 619 26.84 -2.46 -6.22
N GLY A 620 27.19 -1.24 -5.78
CA GLY A 620 26.31 -0.08 -5.81
C GLY A 620 25.15 -0.04 -4.79
N PHE A 621 25.11 -0.99 -3.85
CA PHE A 621 24.13 -1.02 -2.76
C PHE A 621 24.19 0.24 -1.87
N ASP A 622 23.05 0.60 -1.27
CA ASP A 622 22.90 1.76 -0.37
C ASP A 622 23.18 1.41 1.10
N GLY A 623 23.24 0.13 1.44
CA GLY A 623 23.46 -0.31 2.81
C GLY A 623 23.53 -1.82 2.95
N VAL A 624 23.70 -2.22 4.20
CA VAL A 624 23.76 -3.63 4.63
C VAL A 624 22.63 -3.89 5.62
N ASP A 625 22.02 -5.06 5.51
CA ASP A 625 21.02 -5.56 6.43
C ASP A 625 21.60 -6.78 7.16
N ILE A 626 21.65 -6.73 8.49
CA ILE A 626 22.23 -7.81 9.30
C ILE A 626 21.11 -8.72 9.80
N ASP A 627 21.11 -9.94 9.29
CA ASP A 627 20.11 -10.96 9.58
C ASP A 627 20.78 -12.13 10.31
N PHE A 628 21.15 -11.90 11.57
CA PHE A 628 21.86 -12.88 12.39
C PHE A 628 20.85 -13.65 13.24
N GLU A 629 20.63 -14.92 12.90
CA GLU A 629 19.70 -15.85 13.56
C GLU A 629 20.47 -16.90 14.40
N TYR A 630 20.74 -16.71 15.70
CA TYR A 630 20.39 -15.57 16.57
C TYR A 630 21.49 -15.28 17.61
N PRO A 631 21.86 -14.00 17.87
CA PRO A 631 22.80 -13.63 18.92
C PRO A 631 22.19 -13.65 20.33
N THR A 632 21.76 -14.84 20.78
CA THR A 632 21.06 -15.06 22.05
C THR A 632 21.79 -16.08 22.94
N VAL A 633 21.76 -15.88 24.27
CA VAL A 633 22.41 -16.78 25.26
C VAL A 633 21.63 -18.08 25.53
N LEU A 634 20.59 -18.36 24.75
CA LEU A 634 19.70 -19.51 24.91
C LEU A 634 20.24 -20.76 24.20
N ASP A 635 20.49 -21.80 24.99
CA ASP A 635 20.97 -23.10 24.50
C ASP A 635 19.96 -23.75 23.53
N GLY A 636 20.44 -24.33 22.42
CA GLY A 636 19.61 -25.01 21.42
C GLY A 636 18.73 -24.08 20.57
N THR A 637 19.22 -22.87 20.25
CA THR A 637 18.48 -21.87 19.45
C THR A 637 19.26 -21.37 18.23
N GLY A 638 18.57 -20.88 17.19
CA GLY A 638 19.19 -20.73 15.87
C GLY A 638 19.36 -22.09 15.18
N ASN A 639 19.89 -22.08 13.95
CA ASN A 639 19.93 -23.25 13.09
C ASN A 639 20.68 -24.44 13.73
N PRO A 640 20.07 -25.65 13.78
CA PRO A 640 20.70 -26.87 14.31
C PRO A 640 22.04 -27.25 13.68
N ALA A 641 22.28 -26.88 12.41
CA ALA A 641 23.58 -27.08 11.76
C ALA A 641 24.69 -26.24 12.43
N ASP A 642 24.36 -25.02 12.89
CA ASP A 642 25.29 -24.05 13.45
C ASP A 642 25.60 -24.27 14.93
N TRP A 643 24.82 -25.12 15.64
CA TRP A 643 24.95 -25.34 17.09
C TRP A 643 26.39 -25.69 17.51
N SER A 644 27.12 -26.47 16.70
CA SER A 644 28.54 -26.80 16.95
C SER A 644 29.46 -25.57 17.07
N THR A 645 29.11 -24.48 16.37
CA THR A 645 29.82 -23.19 16.42
C THR A 645 29.17 -22.23 17.42
N ALA A 646 27.85 -22.26 17.56
CA ALA A 646 27.08 -21.35 18.41
C ALA A 646 27.18 -21.67 19.92
N GLU A 647 27.07 -22.94 20.33
CA GLU A 647 26.99 -23.31 21.75
C GLU A 647 28.21 -22.88 22.60
N PRO A 648 29.48 -23.02 22.14
CA PRO A 648 30.63 -22.50 22.86
C PRO A 648 30.62 -20.98 23.07
N ARG A 649 29.79 -20.25 22.31
CA ARG A 649 29.83 -18.79 22.20
C ARG A 649 28.64 -18.08 22.83
N ARG A 650 27.53 -18.80 23.13
CA ARG A 650 26.25 -18.27 23.65
C ARG A 650 26.41 -17.08 24.60
N GLN A 651 27.21 -17.27 25.65
CA GLN A 651 27.43 -16.29 26.74
C GLN A 651 27.94 -14.92 26.26
N GLY A 652 28.64 -14.87 25.12
CA GLY A 652 29.19 -13.66 24.52
C GLY A 652 28.36 -13.05 23.38
N LEU A 653 27.41 -13.78 22.79
CA LEU A 653 26.76 -13.35 21.53
C LEU A 653 26.08 -11.98 21.58
N PRO A 654 25.35 -11.57 22.64
CA PRO A 654 24.76 -10.23 22.70
C PRO A 654 25.81 -9.09 22.74
N ALA A 655 26.99 -9.36 23.31
CA ALA A 655 28.12 -8.43 23.33
C ALA A 655 28.82 -8.40 21.96
N GLY A 656 29.03 -9.56 21.33
CA GLY A 656 29.56 -9.68 19.97
C GLY A 656 28.70 -8.94 18.94
N TYR A 657 27.38 -9.13 18.99
CA TYR A 657 26.43 -8.40 18.13
C TYR A 657 26.44 -6.89 18.39
N THR A 658 26.49 -6.47 19.66
CA THR A 658 26.60 -5.03 20.00
C THR A 658 27.91 -4.41 19.48
N ALA A 659 29.02 -5.15 19.54
CA ALA A 659 30.30 -4.71 18.98
C ALA A 659 30.32 -4.71 17.45
N LEU A 660 29.66 -5.67 16.81
CA LEU A 660 29.44 -5.72 15.35
C LEU A 660 28.70 -4.47 14.88
N MET A 661 27.48 -4.23 15.39
CA MET A 661 26.65 -3.11 14.94
C MET A 661 27.32 -1.76 15.20
N LYS A 662 28.07 -1.63 16.30
CA LYS A 662 28.90 -0.45 16.57
C LYS A 662 30.01 -0.28 15.53
N THR A 663 30.86 -1.29 15.34
CA THR A 663 32.03 -1.20 14.44
C THR A 663 31.57 -0.96 12.99
N LEU A 664 30.49 -1.61 12.58
CA LEU A 664 29.88 -1.47 11.27
C LEU A 664 29.39 -0.02 11.04
N ARG A 665 28.75 0.62 12.03
CA ARG A 665 28.35 2.04 11.97
C ARG A 665 29.55 2.97 11.89
N GLU A 666 30.56 2.76 12.73
CA GLU A 666 31.77 3.60 12.71
C GLU A 666 32.53 3.48 11.38
N THR A 667 32.55 2.29 10.77
CA THR A 667 33.18 2.04 9.47
C THR A 667 32.36 2.63 8.33
N LEU A 668 31.04 2.44 8.31
CA LEU A 668 30.16 2.97 7.27
C LEU A 668 29.93 4.49 7.34
N ASP A 669 30.01 5.12 8.52
CA ASP A 669 30.02 6.57 8.66
C ASP A 669 31.28 7.21 8.05
N ARG A 670 32.45 6.61 8.30
CA ARG A 670 33.72 7.05 7.72
C ARG A 670 33.73 6.87 6.20
N ALA A 671 33.19 5.75 5.70
CA ALA A 671 32.99 5.54 4.26
C ALA A 671 31.98 6.55 3.66
N SER A 672 30.87 6.81 4.35
CA SER A 672 29.86 7.80 3.93
C SER A 672 30.45 9.21 3.80
N ALA A 673 31.20 9.65 4.81
CA ALA A 673 31.85 10.95 4.82
C ALA A 673 32.92 11.10 3.71
N ALA A 674 33.65 10.02 3.40
CA ALA A 674 34.63 9.99 2.31
C ALA A 674 33.99 9.98 0.92
N ASP A 675 32.92 9.20 0.73
CA ASP A 675 32.27 8.99 -0.57
C ASP A 675 31.21 10.06 -0.89
N GLY A 676 30.88 10.94 0.06
CA GLY A 676 29.84 11.97 -0.07
C GLY A 676 28.40 11.43 -0.16
N ARG A 677 28.23 10.11 -0.06
CA ARG A 677 26.99 9.32 -0.03
C ARG A 677 26.66 8.96 1.43
N TYR A 678 25.43 8.55 1.72
CA TYR A 678 25.13 7.92 3.02
C TYR A 678 24.91 6.42 2.84
N TYR A 679 25.57 5.61 3.67
CA TYR A 679 25.36 4.16 3.72
C TYR A 679 24.52 3.77 4.94
N MET A 680 23.51 2.94 4.70
CA MET A 680 22.54 2.50 5.68
C MET A 680 22.98 1.19 6.36
N ILE A 681 22.56 1.02 7.62
CA ILE A 681 22.60 -0.26 8.34
C ILE A 681 21.18 -0.56 8.79
N THR A 682 20.71 -1.77 8.51
CA THR A 682 19.46 -2.30 9.06
C THR A 682 19.71 -3.66 9.70
N SER A 683 18.68 -4.22 10.34
CA SER A 683 18.68 -5.62 10.75
C SER A 683 17.30 -6.23 10.56
N ALA A 684 17.25 -7.54 10.32
CA ALA A 684 16.11 -8.34 10.74
C ALA A 684 16.21 -8.56 12.27
N SER A 685 15.13 -8.30 13.00
CA SER A 685 15.04 -8.55 14.45
C SER A 685 13.93 -9.56 14.72
N SER A 686 14.22 -10.58 15.53
CA SER A 686 13.20 -11.53 15.98
C SER A 686 12.08 -10.85 16.76
N ALA A 687 10.84 -11.23 16.48
CA ALA A 687 9.69 -10.87 17.31
C ALA A 687 9.43 -11.84 18.47
N SER A 688 10.15 -12.98 18.55
CA SER A 688 9.91 -14.01 19.55
C SER A 688 10.34 -13.56 20.95
N GLY A 689 9.35 -13.35 21.84
CA GLY A 689 9.56 -13.05 23.26
C GLY A 689 10.33 -14.14 24.03
N TYR A 690 10.44 -15.35 23.48
CA TYR A 690 11.38 -16.36 23.95
C TYR A 690 12.81 -16.01 23.52
N LEU A 691 13.10 -15.89 22.23
CA LEU A 691 14.46 -15.66 21.72
C LEU A 691 15.10 -14.37 22.26
N VAL A 692 14.34 -13.26 22.26
CA VAL A 692 14.86 -11.94 22.67
C VAL A 692 15.13 -11.84 24.17
N ARG A 693 14.62 -12.77 25.00
CA ARG A 693 14.97 -12.88 26.43
C ARG A 693 16.46 -13.11 26.64
N GLY A 694 17.09 -13.90 25.77
CA GLY A 694 18.54 -14.14 25.82
C GLY A 694 19.38 -13.10 25.07
N MET A 695 18.79 -12.02 24.55
CA MET A 695 19.46 -10.97 23.76
C MET A 695 19.68 -9.68 24.56
N ALA A 696 19.58 -9.76 25.89
CA ALA A 696 19.67 -8.62 26.82
C ALA A 696 18.69 -7.48 26.44
N ASN A 697 19.12 -6.23 26.53
CA ASN A 697 18.39 -5.04 26.08
C ASN A 697 18.72 -4.60 24.64
N GLN A 698 19.31 -5.49 23.81
CA GLN A 698 19.60 -5.24 22.39
C GLN A 698 20.37 -3.94 22.12
N GLN A 699 21.47 -3.70 22.85
CA GLN A 699 22.21 -2.44 22.77
C GLN A 699 22.70 -2.07 21.36
N GLY A 700 22.92 -3.07 20.47
CA GLY A 700 23.29 -2.88 19.07
C GLY A 700 22.30 -2.07 18.23
N LEU A 701 20.99 -2.13 18.55
CA LEU A 701 19.93 -1.42 17.81
C LEU A 701 20.09 0.12 17.82
N ARG A 702 20.91 0.68 18.74
CA ARG A 702 21.20 2.13 18.74
C ARG A 702 22.05 2.58 17.55
N TYR A 703 22.68 1.67 16.81
CA TYR A 703 23.62 1.97 15.73
C TYR A 703 23.04 1.83 14.32
N GLN A 704 21.87 1.21 14.15
CA GLN A 704 21.24 1.02 12.83
C GLN A 704 20.21 2.11 12.51
N ASP A 705 19.96 2.33 11.22
CA ASP A 705 18.97 3.29 10.73
C ASP A 705 17.55 2.87 11.11
N PHE A 706 17.17 1.62 10.84
CA PHE A 706 15.92 1.00 11.28
C PHE A 706 16.07 -0.52 11.47
N THR A 707 15.06 -1.19 12.03
CA THR A 707 14.91 -2.65 11.98
C THR A 707 13.69 -3.06 11.16
N ASN A 708 13.82 -4.18 10.46
CA ASN A 708 12.71 -4.99 10.02
C ASN A 708 12.38 -5.96 11.16
N LEU A 709 11.16 -5.94 11.68
CA LEU A 709 10.71 -6.88 12.71
C LEU A 709 10.17 -8.13 12.03
N MET A 710 10.74 -9.30 12.31
CA MET A 710 10.23 -10.58 11.83
C MET A 710 9.00 -10.98 12.68
N ALA A 711 7.87 -10.34 12.40
CA ALA A 711 6.57 -10.52 13.07
C ALA A 711 5.77 -11.68 12.44
N TYR A 712 6.48 -12.75 12.09
CA TYR A 712 5.99 -13.97 11.48
C TYR A 712 6.82 -15.15 12.01
N ASP A 713 6.48 -16.37 11.62
CA ASP A 713 7.00 -17.61 12.20
C ASP A 713 6.83 -17.65 13.74
N TYR A 714 5.69 -17.16 14.24
CA TYR A 714 5.31 -17.31 15.65
C TYR A 714 4.96 -18.76 15.98
N HIS A 715 4.13 -19.40 15.17
CA HIS A 715 3.83 -20.84 15.26
C HIS A 715 4.11 -21.53 13.93
N GLY A 716 4.58 -22.77 14.01
CA GLY A 716 4.97 -23.59 12.88
C GLY A 716 5.37 -25.00 13.33
N THR A 717 5.72 -25.86 12.38
CA THR A 717 5.79 -27.32 12.59
C THR A 717 6.99 -27.81 13.43
N TRP A 718 7.80 -26.88 13.95
CA TRP A 718 8.78 -27.16 15.00
C TRP A 718 8.14 -27.60 16.33
N ASN A 719 6.87 -27.25 16.57
CA ASN A 719 6.08 -27.71 17.72
C ASN A 719 4.67 -28.20 17.32
N ASP A 720 3.93 -28.70 18.31
CA ASP A 720 2.61 -29.32 18.17
C ASP A 720 1.41 -28.37 18.18
N VAL A 721 1.62 -27.06 18.39
CA VAL A 721 0.56 -26.05 18.55
C VAL A 721 0.14 -25.51 17.18
N VAL A 722 -1.13 -25.69 16.84
CA VAL A 722 -1.67 -25.18 15.58
C VAL A 722 -2.20 -23.76 15.80
N GLY A 723 -1.51 -22.78 15.23
CA GLY A 723 -1.80 -21.35 15.43
C GLY A 723 -1.33 -20.47 14.26
N PRO A 724 -1.54 -19.15 14.33
CA PRO A 724 -1.21 -18.24 13.23
C PRO A 724 0.29 -18.06 13.02
N ASN A 725 0.68 -17.84 11.76
CA ASN A 725 2.04 -17.49 11.38
C ASN A 725 2.42 -16.09 11.92
N ALA A 726 1.53 -15.10 11.77
CA ALA A 726 1.75 -13.68 12.04
C ALA A 726 0.59 -13.03 12.82
N ALA A 727 0.40 -13.39 14.10
CA ALA A 727 -0.61 -12.74 14.94
C ALA A 727 -0.28 -11.24 15.17
N LEU A 728 -1.26 -10.35 14.99
CA LEU A 728 -1.08 -8.92 15.29
C LEU A 728 -1.21 -8.67 16.80
N PHE A 729 -2.17 -9.34 17.44
CA PHE A 729 -2.49 -9.21 18.86
C PHE A 729 -2.66 -10.58 19.55
N ASP A 730 -2.51 -10.57 20.87
CA ASP A 730 -2.84 -11.69 21.76
C ASP A 730 -4.37 -11.86 21.90
N ASP A 731 -4.85 -13.11 21.95
CA ASP A 731 -6.25 -13.46 22.24
C ASP A 731 -6.46 -14.13 23.61
N HIS A 732 -5.38 -14.32 24.36
CA HIS A 732 -5.25 -15.02 25.63
C HIS A 732 -5.61 -16.53 25.59
N LYS A 733 -5.55 -17.18 24.42
CA LYS A 733 -5.87 -18.62 24.26
C LYS A 733 -4.73 -19.49 23.70
N ASP A 734 -3.64 -18.87 23.27
CA ASP A 734 -2.43 -19.55 22.76
C ASP A 734 -1.96 -20.71 23.69
N PRO A 735 -2.05 -21.98 23.23
CA PRO A 735 -1.62 -23.15 24.00
C PRO A 735 -0.10 -23.29 24.21
N GLU A 736 0.72 -22.45 23.57
CA GLU A 736 2.16 -22.35 23.83
C GLU A 736 2.47 -21.41 25.01
N LEU A 737 1.56 -20.48 25.32
CA LEU A 737 1.71 -19.49 26.40
C LEU A 737 0.79 -19.76 27.62
N ALA A 738 0.13 -20.90 27.68
CA ALA A 738 -0.78 -21.29 28.77
C ALA A 738 -0.18 -21.11 30.19
N ASP A 739 1.07 -21.53 30.42
CA ASP A 739 1.74 -21.36 31.73
C ASP A 739 2.03 -19.89 32.05
N LEU A 740 2.27 -19.05 31.03
CA LEU A 740 2.48 -17.61 31.20
C LEU A 740 1.18 -16.93 31.65
N TYR A 741 0.05 -17.21 30.99
CA TYR A 741 -1.23 -16.58 31.35
C TYR A 741 -1.65 -16.90 32.79
N ASN A 742 -1.29 -18.09 33.28
CA ASN A 742 -1.56 -18.54 34.65
C ASN A 742 -0.53 -18.04 35.68
N THR A 743 0.60 -17.43 35.28
CA THR A 743 1.64 -16.95 36.20
C THR A 743 1.47 -15.44 36.49
N PRO A 744 1.04 -15.03 37.71
CA PRO A 744 0.62 -13.65 37.98
C PRO A 744 1.66 -12.57 37.68
N GLU A 745 2.95 -12.87 37.85
CA GLU A 745 4.03 -11.93 37.60
C GLU A 745 4.15 -11.46 36.14
N TYR A 746 3.63 -12.22 35.18
CA TYR A 746 3.57 -11.85 33.77
C TYR A 746 2.39 -10.92 33.45
N GLY A 747 1.42 -10.79 34.34
CA GLY A 747 0.26 -9.90 34.16
C GLY A 747 -0.66 -10.26 32.99
N GLY A 748 -0.62 -11.51 32.50
CA GLY A 748 -1.41 -11.98 31.36
C GLY A 748 -0.93 -11.53 29.98
N ILE A 749 0.32 -11.04 29.86
CA ILE A 749 0.85 -10.47 28.61
C ILE A 749 1.43 -11.57 27.71
N GLY A 750 0.65 -12.06 26.73
CA GLY A 750 1.14 -12.94 25.68
C GLY A 750 2.11 -12.22 24.72
N TYR A 751 3.12 -12.94 24.23
CA TYR A 751 4.26 -12.34 23.51
C TYR A 751 4.50 -12.86 22.08
N PHE A 752 3.76 -13.87 21.61
CA PHE A 752 3.79 -14.33 20.22
C PHE A 752 2.82 -13.50 19.35
N ASN A 753 3.04 -12.19 19.32
CA ASN A 753 2.25 -11.25 18.51
C ASN A 753 3.01 -9.96 18.20
N THR A 754 2.57 -9.29 17.13
CA THR A 754 3.23 -8.12 16.54
C THR A 754 3.25 -6.91 17.48
N ASP A 755 2.13 -6.61 18.14
CA ASP A 755 1.99 -5.48 19.05
C ASP A 755 2.93 -5.59 20.26
N TRP A 756 3.05 -6.78 20.86
CA TRP A 756 4.02 -7.05 21.92
C TRP A 756 5.46 -6.79 21.45
N ALA A 757 5.82 -7.32 20.28
CA ALA A 757 7.18 -7.23 19.76
C ALA A 757 7.55 -5.80 19.31
N LEU A 758 6.58 -5.05 18.79
CA LEU A 758 6.72 -3.62 18.52
C LEU A 758 6.94 -2.83 19.82
N LYS A 759 6.13 -3.07 20.86
CA LYS A 759 6.33 -2.48 22.20
C LYS A 759 7.73 -2.78 22.74
N TYR A 760 8.18 -4.04 22.66
CA TYR A 760 9.51 -4.47 23.10
C TYR A 760 10.62 -3.63 22.48
N LEU A 761 10.55 -3.33 21.18
CA LEU A 761 11.55 -2.53 20.47
C LEU A 761 11.53 -1.02 20.79
N ARG A 762 10.44 -0.47 21.35
CA ARG A 762 10.32 0.98 21.63
C ARG A 762 11.34 1.52 22.63
N GLY A 763 11.97 0.66 23.43
CA GLY A 763 13.08 1.01 24.33
C GLY A 763 14.45 1.17 23.63
N ALA A 764 14.62 0.62 22.43
CA ALA A 764 15.82 0.86 21.62
C ALA A 764 15.57 1.87 20.51
N LEU A 765 14.40 1.80 19.89
CA LEU A 765 14.09 2.44 18.62
C LEU A 765 12.86 3.34 18.74
N GLN A 766 12.97 4.56 18.22
CA GLN A 766 11.84 5.40 17.78
C GLN A 766 10.87 4.56 16.93
N ALA A 767 9.55 4.75 17.04
CA ALA A 767 8.57 3.95 16.29
C ALA A 767 8.83 3.97 14.76
N GLY A 768 9.13 5.15 14.19
CA GLY A 768 9.52 5.32 12.78
C GLY A 768 10.81 4.59 12.33
N ARG A 769 11.54 3.95 13.26
CA ARG A 769 12.73 3.12 13.02
C ARG A 769 12.44 1.61 13.19
N VAL A 770 11.18 1.21 13.27
CA VAL A 770 10.72 -0.19 13.23
C VAL A 770 9.75 -0.37 12.07
N ASN A 771 9.97 -1.35 11.19
CA ASN A 771 9.02 -1.76 10.16
C ASN A 771 8.43 -3.13 10.57
N ILE A 772 7.12 -3.33 10.42
CA ILE A 772 6.44 -4.59 10.76
C ILE A 772 6.60 -5.59 9.61
N GLY A 773 7.10 -6.79 9.88
CA GLY A 773 7.19 -7.88 8.89
C GLY A 773 5.85 -8.56 8.63
N VAL A 774 5.65 -9.01 7.39
CA VAL A 774 4.45 -9.70 6.91
C VAL A 774 4.88 -10.93 6.08
N PRO A 775 4.30 -12.12 6.33
CA PRO A 775 4.63 -13.32 5.57
C PRO A 775 3.82 -13.39 4.27
N TYR A 776 4.50 -13.46 3.13
CA TYR A 776 3.92 -13.81 1.83
C TYR A 776 3.98 -15.32 1.57
N TYR A 777 3.78 -16.11 2.62
CA TYR A 777 3.83 -17.58 2.62
C TYR A 777 2.99 -18.14 3.78
N THR A 778 2.59 -19.40 3.66
CA THR A 778 1.84 -20.12 4.70
C THR A 778 2.74 -20.89 5.66
N ARG A 779 2.21 -21.24 6.84
CA ARG A 779 2.73 -22.32 7.69
C ARG A 779 1.56 -23.25 8.02
N GLY A 780 1.79 -24.56 8.09
CA GLY A 780 0.65 -25.49 8.16
C GLY A 780 0.91 -26.92 8.63
N TRP A 781 -0.13 -27.50 9.22
CA TRP A 781 -0.16 -28.82 9.84
C TRP A 781 -1.26 -29.68 9.21
N LYS A 782 -1.03 -30.99 9.13
CA LYS A 782 -2.06 -32.00 8.84
C LYS A 782 -2.42 -32.77 10.11
N ASN A 783 -3.40 -33.68 10.03
CA ASN A 783 -3.85 -34.51 11.16
C ASN A 783 -4.24 -33.71 12.42
N VAL A 784 -4.69 -32.46 12.24
CA VAL A 784 -5.03 -31.53 13.34
C VAL A 784 -6.24 -32.04 14.13
N THR A 785 -6.13 -32.01 15.46
CA THR A 785 -7.19 -32.40 16.40
C THR A 785 -7.47 -31.29 17.41
N GLY A 786 -8.71 -31.20 17.89
CA GLY A 786 -9.14 -30.09 18.73
C GLY A 786 -9.22 -28.74 17.99
N GLY A 787 -9.12 -27.65 18.74
CA GLY A 787 -9.21 -26.29 18.21
C GLY A 787 -10.60 -25.89 17.69
N THR A 788 -10.69 -24.69 17.11
CA THR A 788 -11.86 -24.20 16.36
C THR A 788 -11.48 -24.06 14.90
N ASN A 789 -11.95 -24.97 14.04
CA ASN A 789 -11.50 -25.06 12.63
C ASN A 789 -9.96 -25.15 12.52
N GLY A 790 -9.35 -25.97 13.37
CA GLY A 790 -7.89 -26.16 13.46
C GLY A 790 -7.17 -25.13 14.33
N MET A 791 -7.64 -23.87 14.41
CA MET A 791 -7.06 -22.81 15.24
C MET A 791 -7.02 -23.22 16.73
N TRP A 792 -5.86 -23.12 17.36
CA TRP A 792 -5.58 -23.60 18.72
C TRP A 792 -5.87 -25.09 18.93
N GLY A 793 -5.72 -25.88 17.88
CA GLY A 793 -5.66 -27.34 17.92
C GLY A 793 -4.25 -27.87 18.20
N THR A 794 -4.10 -29.19 18.17
CA THR A 794 -2.80 -29.87 18.23
C THR A 794 -2.62 -30.83 17.05
N SER A 795 -1.40 -30.89 16.54
CA SER A 795 -0.94 -31.82 15.51
C SER A 795 0.50 -32.20 15.82
N SER A 796 0.81 -33.48 15.96
CA SER A 796 2.18 -33.94 16.28
C SER A 796 2.54 -35.26 15.61
N LYS A 797 3.83 -35.45 15.34
CA LYS A 797 4.39 -36.67 14.74
C LYS A 797 5.52 -37.27 15.59
N SER A 798 5.85 -38.53 15.31
CA SER A 798 7.17 -39.09 15.59
C SER A 798 8.11 -38.83 14.39
N GLY A 799 9.42 -38.93 14.58
CA GLY A 799 10.39 -38.56 13.55
C GLY A 799 10.51 -37.04 13.40
N CYS A 800 11.02 -36.40 14.46
CA CYS A 800 11.29 -34.97 14.48
C CYS A 800 12.59 -34.65 13.72
N GLU A 801 12.59 -33.56 12.96
CA GLU A 801 13.81 -33.02 12.35
C GLU A 801 14.78 -32.52 13.45
N PRO A 802 16.10 -32.47 13.19
CA PRO A 802 17.07 -31.86 14.08
C PRO A 802 16.60 -30.50 14.61
N GLY A 803 16.76 -30.26 15.91
CA GLY A 803 16.28 -29.05 16.59
C GLY A 803 14.81 -29.05 17.02
N THR A 804 13.94 -29.82 16.36
CA THR A 804 12.52 -29.93 16.71
C THR A 804 12.28 -31.05 17.74
N GLY A 805 11.13 -31.06 18.42
CA GLY A 805 10.82 -32.12 19.41
C GLY A 805 11.49 -31.97 20.79
N VAL A 806 12.32 -30.93 21.00
CA VAL A 806 13.22 -30.81 22.17
C VAL A 806 12.50 -30.38 23.46
N ARG A 807 11.55 -29.43 23.37
CA ARG A 807 10.81 -28.87 24.53
C ARG A 807 9.31 -29.21 24.51
N ARG A 808 8.78 -29.47 23.32
CA ARG A 808 7.43 -29.93 22.98
C ARG A 808 7.54 -30.93 21.83
N PRO A 809 6.57 -31.83 21.59
CA PRO A 809 6.55 -32.67 20.40
C PRO A 809 6.64 -31.83 19.12
N CYS A 810 7.26 -32.36 18.06
CA CYS A 810 7.28 -31.69 16.76
C CYS A 810 5.94 -31.85 16.03
N GLY A 811 5.59 -30.86 15.20
CA GLY A 811 4.33 -30.82 14.47
C GLY A 811 4.27 -31.82 13.31
N ASP A 812 3.08 -32.38 13.05
CA ASP A 812 2.85 -33.15 11.82
C ASP A 812 2.51 -32.20 10.67
N GLY A 813 3.55 -31.60 10.08
CA GLY A 813 3.41 -30.59 9.03
C GLY A 813 2.71 -31.08 7.76
N ALA A 814 1.98 -30.19 7.10
CA ALA A 814 1.29 -30.52 5.85
C ALA A 814 2.28 -30.72 4.67
N VAL A 815 1.86 -31.47 3.65
CA VAL A 815 2.72 -32.09 2.60
C VAL A 815 2.04 -32.06 1.23
N GLY A 816 2.81 -32.27 0.16
CA GLY A 816 2.33 -32.29 -1.23
C GLY A 816 1.67 -30.96 -1.63
N ILE A 817 0.40 -31.01 -2.04
CA ILE A 817 -0.36 -29.82 -2.47
C ILE A 817 -0.53 -28.77 -1.36
N ASP A 818 -0.28 -29.10 -0.09
CA ASP A 818 -0.34 -28.13 1.01
C ASP A 818 0.98 -27.34 1.19
N ASN A 819 2.05 -27.72 0.50
CA ASN A 819 3.43 -27.47 0.92
C ASN A 819 4.40 -27.31 -0.27
N ILE A 820 4.00 -26.58 -1.31
CA ILE A 820 4.74 -26.53 -2.59
C ILE A 820 6.05 -25.72 -2.56
N TRP A 821 6.36 -25.07 -1.44
CA TRP A 821 7.62 -24.38 -1.15
C TRP A 821 8.35 -25.07 0.01
N HIS A 822 8.38 -26.41 0.02
CA HIS A 822 9.10 -27.18 1.01
C HIS A 822 10.63 -27.15 0.80
N ASP A 823 11.36 -27.21 1.91
CA ASP A 823 12.75 -27.67 1.92
C ASP A 823 12.82 -29.21 1.86
N ASN A 824 14.03 -29.77 1.78
CA ASN A 824 14.25 -31.21 1.93
C ASN A 824 14.39 -31.58 3.41
N ALA A 825 13.77 -32.68 3.83
CA ALA A 825 13.96 -33.28 5.15
C ALA A 825 15.39 -33.80 5.32
N SER A 826 15.88 -33.93 6.57
CA SER A 826 17.25 -34.39 6.84
C SER A 826 17.54 -35.84 6.39
N GLY A 827 16.49 -36.66 6.19
CA GLY A 827 16.55 -37.99 5.58
C GLY A 827 16.43 -38.02 4.05
N GLY A 828 16.23 -36.86 3.40
CA GLY A 828 15.81 -36.74 2.00
C GLY A 828 14.29 -36.83 1.82
N GLY A 829 13.80 -36.27 0.71
CA GLY A 829 12.36 -36.10 0.47
C GLY A 829 11.80 -34.81 1.08
N GLU A 830 10.50 -34.58 0.92
CA GLU A 830 9.80 -33.36 1.36
C GLU A 830 9.86 -33.14 2.88
N LEU A 831 10.22 -31.93 3.31
CA LEU A 831 10.00 -31.46 4.68
C LEU A 831 8.59 -30.91 4.86
N GLY A 832 7.71 -31.73 5.44
CA GLY A 832 6.35 -31.34 5.84
C GLY A 832 6.33 -30.10 6.74
N SER A 833 5.89 -28.96 6.18
CA SER A 833 5.81 -27.68 6.88
C SER A 833 4.56 -26.84 6.58
N GLY A 834 3.72 -27.28 5.63
CA GLY A 834 2.61 -26.50 5.09
C GLY A 834 3.02 -25.14 4.53
N THR A 835 4.23 -25.05 3.96
CA THR A 835 4.82 -23.85 3.39
C THR A 835 4.49 -23.76 1.91
N SER A 836 3.62 -22.81 1.56
CA SER A 836 3.18 -22.51 0.21
C SER A 836 3.12 -20.99 0.01
N PRO A 837 3.29 -20.48 -1.22
CA PRO A 837 3.07 -19.07 -1.52
C PRO A 837 1.59 -18.73 -1.50
N LEU A 838 1.25 -17.46 -1.26
CA LEU A 838 -0.14 -17.04 -1.11
C LEU A 838 -0.96 -17.17 -2.40
N TRP A 839 -0.34 -17.07 -3.58
CA TRP A 839 -1.02 -17.41 -4.84
C TRP A 839 -1.49 -18.86 -4.89
N HIS A 840 -0.74 -19.80 -4.30
CA HIS A 840 -1.21 -21.18 -4.19
C HIS A 840 -2.28 -21.34 -3.12
N ALA A 841 -2.14 -20.66 -1.97
CA ALA A 841 -3.19 -20.64 -0.94
C ALA A 841 -4.54 -20.13 -1.51
N LYS A 842 -4.54 -19.06 -2.32
CA LYS A 842 -5.74 -18.60 -3.04
C LYS A 842 -6.29 -19.65 -4.01
N ASN A 843 -5.45 -20.40 -4.72
CA ASN A 843 -5.91 -21.51 -5.55
C ASN A 843 -6.53 -22.68 -4.74
N LEU A 844 -6.02 -22.94 -3.53
CA LEU A 844 -6.64 -23.88 -2.58
C LEU A 844 -7.98 -23.33 -2.05
N GLU A 845 -8.07 -22.03 -1.73
CA GLU A 845 -9.33 -21.35 -1.35
C GLU A 845 -10.39 -21.44 -2.46
N HIS A 846 -9.99 -21.26 -3.72
CA HIS A 846 -10.83 -21.50 -4.89
C HIS A 846 -11.09 -22.99 -5.18
N ASN A 847 -10.48 -23.90 -4.41
CA ASN A 847 -10.63 -25.35 -4.50
C ASN A 847 -10.36 -25.89 -5.92
N ILE A 848 -9.23 -25.46 -6.51
CA ILE A 848 -8.74 -25.92 -7.81
C ILE A 848 -7.36 -26.58 -7.71
N LEU A 849 -7.14 -27.60 -8.55
CA LEU A 849 -5.80 -28.07 -8.89
C LEU A 849 -5.29 -27.21 -10.06
N PRO A 850 -4.27 -26.35 -9.87
CA PRO A 850 -3.86 -25.39 -10.88
C PRO A 850 -3.00 -26.04 -11.98
N LYS A 851 -3.08 -25.55 -13.23
CA LYS A 851 -2.27 -26.05 -14.37
C LYS A 851 -0.75 -26.08 -14.15
N TYR A 852 -0.23 -25.28 -13.23
CA TYR A 852 1.20 -25.22 -12.91
C TYR A 852 1.64 -26.34 -11.96
N ALA A 853 0.73 -27.19 -11.45
CA ALA A 853 1.06 -28.24 -10.48
C ALA A 853 2.27 -29.10 -10.87
N PRO A 854 2.43 -29.57 -12.13
CA PRO A 854 3.63 -30.30 -12.55
C PRO A 854 4.93 -29.46 -12.54
N ASN A 855 4.84 -28.14 -12.73
CA ASN A 855 6.00 -27.22 -12.68
C ASN A 855 6.52 -26.98 -11.24
N VAL A 856 5.73 -27.36 -10.23
CA VAL A 856 6.12 -27.32 -8.80
C VAL A 856 6.22 -28.73 -8.21
N GLY A 857 6.44 -29.74 -9.06
CA GLY A 857 6.74 -31.12 -8.66
C GLY A 857 5.54 -31.98 -8.28
N LEU A 858 4.31 -31.47 -8.30
CA LEU A 858 3.12 -32.22 -7.90
C LEU A 858 2.75 -33.29 -8.94
N THR A 859 2.57 -34.52 -8.47
CA THR A 859 2.27 -35.74 -9.23
C THR A 859 0.96 -36.42 -8.79
N PRO A 860 -0.21 -35.74 -8.84
CA PRO A 860 -1.48 -36.21 -8.26
C PRO A 860 -2.03 -37.53 -8.82
N ASP A 861 -1.53 -38.03 -9.96
CA ASP A 861 -1.86 -39.38 -10.42
C ASP A 861 -1.18 -40.45 -9.55
N THR A 862 0.07 -40.22 -9.12
CA THR A 862 0.92 -41.18 -8.41
C THR A 862 1.03 -40.95 -6.91
N ASP A 863 1.04 -39.71 -6.44
CA ASP A 863 0.99 -39.37 -5.01
C ASP A 863 -0.44 -38.97 -4.60
N GLU A 864 -0.81 -39.25 -3.35
CA GLU A 864 -2.09 -38.87 -2.76
C GLU A 864 -2.03 -37.53 -2.02
N ALA A 865 -0.86 -37.13 -1.49
CA ALA A 865 -0.64 -35.82 -0.88
C ALA A 865 -0.81 -34.67 -1.89
N ASP A 866 -0.45 -34.93 -3.15
CA ASP A 866 -0.54 -33.99 -4.28
C ASP A 866 -1.99 -33.80 -4.78
N ARG A 867 -2.94 -34.63 -4.34
CA ARG A 867 -4.33 -34.56 -4.77
C ARG A 867 -5.09 -33.50 -3.98
N LEU A 868 -5.67 -32.54 -4.71
CA LEU A 868 -6.73 -31.69 -4.18
C LEU A 868 -7.89 -32.59 -3.70
N SER A 869 -8.18 -32.56 -2.41
CA SER A 869 -9.15 -33.42 -1.75
C SER A 869 -9.80 -32.71 -0.56
N GLY A 870 -11.07 -33.03 -0.28
CA GLY A 870 -11.86 -32.29 0.71
C GLY A 870 -12.24 -30.90 0.20
N THR A 871 -12.24 -29.90 1.08
CA THR A 871 -12.53 -28.50 0.74
C THR A 871 -11.78 -27.59 1.70
N TYR A 872 -11.04 -26.62 1.17
CA TYR A 872 -10.37 -25.59 1.94
C TYR A 872 -11.31 -24.39 2.08
N THR A 873 -11.67 -24.06 3.33
CA THR A 873 -12.52 -22.92 3.65
C THR A 873 -11.68 -21.86 4.36
N ARG A 874 -11.76 -20.60 3.91
CA ARG A 874 -11.14 -19.46 4.59
C ARG A 874 -11.88 -19.11 5.87
N TYR A 875 -11.11 -18.84 6.92
CA TYR A 875 -11.56 -18.33 8.21
C TYR A 875 -10.75 -17.08 8.59
N TRP A 876 -11.30 -16.30 9.52
CA TRP A 876 -10.73 -15.07 10.07
C TRP A 876 -10.99 -15.04 11.58
N ASP A 877 -9.98 -14.69 12.37
CA ASP A 877 -10.16 -14.35 13.79
C ASP A 877 -9.93 -12.85 13.99
N ASP A 878 -10.97 -12.18 14.48
CA ASP A 878 -10.97 -10.72 14.61
C ASP A 878 -10.26 -10.21 15.87
N THR A 879 -9.76 -11.09 16.75
CA THR A 879 -8.96 -10.71 17.92
C THR A 879 -7.49 -10.60 17.51
N THR A 880 -6.94 -11.68 16.98
CA THR A 880 -5.57 -11.82 16.46
C THR A 880 -5.34 -11.07 15.15
N LYS A 881 -6.41 -10.78 14.40
CA LYS A 881 -6.44 -10.22 13.02
C LYS A 881 -5.73 -11.10 11.99
N THR A 882 -5.97 -12.41 12.05
CA THR A 882 -5.32 -13.40 11.18
C THR A 882 -6.29 -14.20 10.34
N ALA A 883 -5.82 -14.66 9.18
CA ALA A 883 -6.55 -15.55 8.28
C ALA A 883 -5.94 -16.97 8.27
N TRP A 884 -6.77 -17.96 7.94
CA TRP A 884 -6.29 -19.32 7.66
C TRP A 884 -7.24 -20.07 6.73
N LEU A 885 -6.72 -21.10 6.07
CA LEU A 885 -7.51 -22.13 5.41
C LEU A 885 -7.63 -23.35 6.32
N TRP A 886 -8.85 -23.85 6.48
CA TRP A 886 -9.13 -25.11 7.15
C TRP A 886 -9.77 -26.10 6.19
N ASN A 887 -9.13 -27.25 6.02
CA ASN A 887 -9.68 -28.39 5.29
C ASN A 887 -10.10 -29.49 6.28
N ASN A 888 -11.38 -29.50 6.61
CA ASN A 888 -11.95 -30.47 7.56
C ASN A 888 -11.86 -31.93 7.05
N GLY A 889 -11.75 -32.15 5.73
CA GLY A 889 -11.57 -33.48 5.15
C GLY A 889 -10.18 -34.04 5.46
N LYS A 890 -9.13 -33.30 5.06
CA LYS A 890 -7.72 -33.66 5.30
C LYS A 890 -7.25 -33.44 6.75
N LYS A 891 -8.05 -32.73 7.57
CA LYS A 891 -7.64 -32.17 8.87
C LYS A 891 -6.37 -31.32 8.74
N VAL A 892 -6.34 -30.47 7.71
CA VAL A 892 -5.23 -29.57 7.39
C VAL A 892 -5.59 -28.14 7.77
N PHE A 893 -4.69 -27.48 8.48
CA PHE A 893 -4.72 -26.04 8.78
C PHE A 893 -3.52 -25.38 8.09
N LEU A 894 -3.76 -24.35 7.29
CA LEU A 894 -2.74 -23.49 6.72
C LEU A 894 -3.00 -22.05 7.21
N SER A 895 -2.12 -21.49 8.05
CA SER A 895 -2.18 -20.05 8.33
C SER A 895 -1.80 -19.30 7.05
N THR A 896 -2.60 -18.31 6.69
CA THR A 896 -2.47 -17.52 5.45
C THR A 896 -2.41 -16.04 5.77
N GLU A 897 -1.80 -15.28 4.88
CA GLU A 897 -1.92 -13.82 4.87
C GLU A 897 -2.68 -13.38 3.62
N ASP A 898 -3.50 -12.34 3.72
CA ASP A 898 -4.37 -11.91 2.63
C ASP A 898 -4.75 -10.42 2.70
N GLU A 899 -5.68 -10.01 1.85
CA GLU A 899 -6.09 -8.61 1.74
C GLU A 899 -6.55 -8.05 3.10
N GLN A 900 -7.27 -8.84 3.90
CA GLN A 900 -7.88 -8.40 5.17
C GLN A 900 -6.85 -8.23 6.29
N SER A 901 -5.82 -9.08 6.35
CA SER A 901 -4.76 -8.94 7.35
C SER A 901 -3.78 -7.81 7.01
N VAL A 902 -3.45 -7.58 5.73
CA VAL A 902 -2.56 -6.45 5.38
C VAL A 902 -3.20 -5.08 5.62
N ASP A 903 -4.53 -4.96 5.55
CA ASP A 903 -5.26 -3.76 6.02
C ASP A 903 -5.05 -3.55 7.52
N ALA A 904 -5.18 -4.61 8.32
CA ALA A 904 -4.99 -4.55 9.76
C ALA A 904 -3.53 -4.20 10.15
N VAL A 905 -2.54 -4.71 9.39
CA VAL A 905 -1.13 -4.33 9.56
C VAL A 905 -0.90 -2.86 9.19
N ALA A 906 -1.50 -2.37 8.10
CA ALA A 906 -1.39 -0.95 7.73
C ALA A 906 -2.03 -0.02 8.79
N GLU A 907 -3.16 -0.41 9.37
CA GLU A 907 -3.79 0.30 10.50
C GLU A 907 -2.92 0.23 11.78
N LEU A 908 -2.27 -0.90 12.06
CA LEU A 908 -1.32 -1.02 13.17
C LEU A 908 -0.12 -0.09 12.97
N VAL A 909 0.42 0.02 11.74
CA VAL A 909 1.48 0.99 11.40
C VAL A 909 1.01 2.44 11.52
N ARG A 910 -0.23 2.74 11.15
CA ARG A 910 -0.82 4.08 11.24
C ARG A 910 -1.01 4.51 12.70
N SER A 911 -1.64 3.65 13.51
CA SER A 911 -2.01 3.92 14.90
C SER A 911 -0.81 3.96 15.86
N THR A 912 0.22 3.13 15.65
CA THR A 912 1.43 3.09 16.49
C THR A 912 2.53 4.07 16.05
N GLY A 913 2.44 4.59 14.81
CA GLY A 913 3.49 5.42 14.22
C GLY A 913 4.76 4.64 13.83
N ALA A 914 4.64 3.33 13.57
CA ALA A 914 5.73 2.53 13.03
C ALA A 914 6.26 3.08 11.69
N GLY A 915 7.48 2.73 11.31
CA GLY A 915 8.18 3.24 10.13
C GLY A 915 7.61 2.77 8.78
N GLY A 916 6.91 1.64 8.76
CA GLY A 916 6.38 1.03 7.55
C GLY A 916 6.17 -0.48 7.71
N VAL A 917 6.08 -1.17 6.57
CA VAL A 917 5.93 -2.63 6.49
C VAL A 917 7.12 -3.24 5.74
N MET A 918 7.47 -4.45 6.14
CA MET A 918 8.44 -5.33 5.52
C MET A 918 7.71 -6.62 5.08
N MET A 919 8.14 -7.24 3.97
CA MET A 919 7.55 -8.49 3.49
C MET A 919 8.61 -9.54 3.15
N TRP A 920 8.43 -10.76 3.66
CA TRP A 920 9.16 -11.96 3.28
C TRP A 920 8.20 -12.93 2.60
N GLU A 921 8.28 -13.21 1.30
CA GLU A 921 9.16 -12.64 0.27
C GLU A 921 8.35 -12.29 -0.99
N LEU A 922 8.90 -11.42 -1.84
CA LEU A 922 8.18 -10.87 -2.99
C LEU A 922 7.58 -11.92 -3.95
N GLY A 923 8.23 -13.08 -4.14
CA GLY A 923 7.72 -14.13 -5.03
C GLY A 923 6.45 -14.83 -4.53
N GLY A 924 5.97 -14.52 -3.33
CA GLY A 924 4.80 -15.11 -2.70
C GLY A 924 3.51 -14.29 -2.80
N ASP A 925 3.61 -12.98 -3.10
CA ASP A 925 2.46 -12.11 -3.38
C ASP A 925 1.82 -12.52 -4.72
N TYR A 926 0.54 -12.20 -4.90
CA TYR A 926 -0.33 -12.83 -5.89
C TYR A 926 -1.06 -11.85 -6.79
N ALA A 927 -1.56 -12.38 -7.90
CA ALA A 927 -2.65 -11.81 -8.69
C ALA A 927 -3.60 -12.94 -9.11
N CYS A 928 -4.91 -12.69 -9.03
CA CYS A 928 -5.95 -13.63 -9.43
C CYS A 928 -6.73 -13.06 -10.63
N PRO A 929 -7.00 -13.86 -11.68
CA PRO A 929 -7.93 -13.46 -12.74
C PRO A 929 -9.38 -13.39 -12.22
N GLN A 930 -10.24 -12.65 -12.93
CA GLN A 930 -11.65 -12.45 -12.54
C GLN A 930 -12.44 -13.76 -12.38
N ASN A 931 -12.11 -14.77 -13.19
CA ASN A 931 -12.58 -16.14 -13.02
C ASN A 931 -11.37 -17.01 -12.70
N VAL A 932 -11.27 -17.53 -11.47
CA VAL A 932 -10.21 -18.44 -11.06
C VAL A 932 -10.65 -19.87 -11.36
N ASP A 933 -9.92 -20.54 -12.25
CA ASP A 933 -10.15 -21.95 -12.62
C ASP A 933 -8.80 -22.69 -12.87
N ALA A 934 -8.84 -23.99 -13.11
CA ALA A 934 -7.60 -24.79 -13.29
C ALA A 934 -6.71 -24.30 -14.45
N ALA A 935 -7.29 -23.75 -15.53
CA ALA A 935 -6.57 -23.15 -16.66
C ALA A 935 -6.21 -21.67 -16.42
N HIS A 936 -6.96 -20.98 -15.57
CA HIS A 936 -6.76 -19.59 -15.14
C HIS A 936 -6.56 -19.49 -13.62
N PRO A 937 -5.51 -20.09 -13.04
CA PRO A 937 -5.26 -19.99 -11.61
C PRO A 937 -4.70 -18.61 -11.24
N CYS A 938 -4.78 -18.26 -9.95
CA CYS A 938 -3.95 -17.20 -9.39
C CYS A 938 -2.46 -17.55 -9.56
N GLY A 939 -1.62 -16.54 -9.81
CA GLY A 939 -0.17 -16.68 -9.92
C GLY A 939 0.55 -15.59 -9.12
N MET A 940 1.87 -15.52 -9.25
CA MET A 940 2.68 -14.42 -8.71
C MET A 940 2.09 -13.05 -9.10
N GLY A 941 2.22 -12.05 -8.23
CA GLY A 941 1.68 -10.72 -8.49
C GLY A 941 1.94 -9.74 -7.36
N TYR A 942 1.09 -8.71 -7.25
CA TYR A 942 1.34 -7.54 -6.40
C TYR A 942 0.12 -7.10 -5.58
N THR A 943 -0.89 -7.96 -5.37
CA THR A 943 -2.14 -7.57 -4.69
C THR A 943 -1.86 -7.01 -3.31
N LEU A 944 -1.06 -7.69 -2.49
CA LEU A 944 -0.74 -7.24 -1.14
C LEU A 944 0.26 -6.08 -1.14
N THR A 945 1.26 -6.10 -2.02
CA THR A 945 2.28 -5.05 -2.12
C THR A 945 1.68 -3.72 -2.57
N THR A 946 0.71 -3.76 -3.51
CA THR A 946 -0.05 -2.56 -3.95
C THR A 946 -0.93 -2.05 -2.82
N ARG A 947 -1.71 -2.93 -2.18
CA ARG A 947 -2.60 -2.58 -1.07
C ARG A 947 -1.84 -1.93 0.10
N LEU A 948 -0.68 -2.48 0.46
CA LEU A 948 0.24 -1.89 1.43
C LEU A 948 0.80 -0.54 0.97
N ASN A 949 1.32 -0.43 -0.27
CA ASN A 949 1.85 0.83 -0.79
C ASN A 949 0.82 1.97 -0.69
N ASP A 950 -0.43 1.70 -1.08
CA ASP A 950 -1.48 2.70 -1.17
C ASP A 950 -1.99 3.10 0.22
N ALA A 951 -2.18 2.13 1.13
CA ALA A 951 -2.55 2.40 2.52
C ALA A 951 -1.43 3.17 3.26
N LEU A 952 -0.17 2.79 3.06
CA LEU A 952 1.00 3.40 3.71
C LEU A 952 1.36 4.78 3.13
N GLY A 953 1.04 5.03 1.85
CA GLY A 953 1.05 6.37 1.26
C GLY A 953 0.09 7.32 1.98
N ASN A 954 -1.11 6.84 2.31
CA ASN A 954 -2.15 7.62 2.99
C ASN A 954 -2.02 7.68 4.53
N ALA A 955 -1.07 6.95 5.14
CA ALA A 955 -0.94 6.82 6.60
C ALA A 955 -0.47 8.09 7.35
N GLY A 956 -0.15 9.20 6.66
CA GLY A 956 0.38 10.43 7.26
C GLY A 956 1.76 10.26 7.90
N ALA A 957 2.45 11.32 8.33
CA ALA A 957 3.84 11.23 8.84
C ALA A 957 3.93 10.82 10.33
N TYR A 958 4.80 9.86 10.68
CA TYR A 958 5.02 9.42 12.07
C TYR A 958 5.67 10.51 12.95
N ASP A 959 5.53 10.43 14.28
CA ASP A 959 6.29 11.28 15.21
C ASP A 959 7.78 10.90 15.18
N PRO A 960 8.70 11.82 14.82
CA PRO A 960 10.11 11.50 14.63
C PRO A 960 10.92 11.48 15.94
N ARG A 961 10.29 11.56 17.11
CA ARG A 961 10.95 11.59 18.44
C ARG A 961 10.96 10.20 19.09
N ARG A 962 12.09 9.83 19.71
CA ARG A 962 12.22 8.58 20.51
C ARG A 962 11.15 8.51 21.60
N SER A 963 10.81 9.66 22.19
CA SER A 963 9.85 9.86 23.27
C SER A 963 8.37 9.80 22.90
N SER A 964 8.01 9.52 21.63
CA SER A 964 6.61 9.35 21.23
C SER A 964 5.91 8.25 22.06
N GLY A 965 4.72 8.52 22.60
CA GLY A 965 4.02 7.59 23.50
C GLY A 965 4.52 7.56 24.95
N SER A 966 5.50 8.41 25.33
CA SER A 966 5.86 8.66 26.72
C SER A 966 4.94 9.70 27.38
N SER A 967 4.74 9.57 28.68
CA SER A 967 4.14 10.61 29.53
C SER A 967 5.16 11.61 30.09
N ALA A 968 6.45 11.40 29.85
CA ALA A 968 7.52 12.25 30.37
C ALA A 968 7.79 13.48 29.48
N ALA A 969 7.98 14.65 30.10
CA ALA A 969 8.52 15.81 29.42
C ALA A 969 10.00 15.59 29.07
N VAL A 970 10.36 15.83 27.81
CA VAL A 970 11.76 15.71 27.35
C VAL A 970 12.61 16.82 27.98
N PRO A 971 13.73 16.50 28.65
CA PRO A 971 14.62 17.53 29.22
C PRO A 971 15.19 18.46 28.14
N GLY A 972 15.14 19.77 28.39
CA GLY A 972 15.65 20.79 27.46
C GLY A 972 17.17 20.86 27.32
N GLN A 973 17.91 19.96 28.00
CA GLN A 973 19.36 19.84 27.96
C GLN A 973 19.80 18.40 28.25
N THR A 974 20.90 17.98 27.63
CA THR A 974 21.57 16.71 27.93
C THR A 974 22.65 16.90 29.00
N ALA A 975 23.12 15.82 29.59
CA ALA A 975 24.29 15.76 30.47
C ALA A 975 25.21 14.62 30.05
N ALA A 976 26.51 14.76 30.33
CA ALA A 976 27.52 13.72 30.12
C ALA A 976 27.38 12.58 31.14
N LEU A 977 26.24 11.88 31.07
CA LEU A 977 25.87 10.71 31.85
C LEU A 977 25.51 9.59 30.89
N THR A 978 25.88 8.35 31.21
CA THR A 978 25.28 7.18 30.57
C THR A 978 24.31 6.52 31.54
N VAL A 979 23.11 6.18 31.09
CA VAL A 979 22.19 5.32 31.81
C VAL A 979 21.80 4.17 30.89
N ASP A 980 22.16 2.95 31.28
CA ASP A 980 21.92 1.71 30.53
C ASP A 980 21.55 0.59 31.52
N LEU A 981 20.76 -0.39 31.07
CA LEU A 981 20.68 -1.70 31.73
C LEU A 981 21.88 -2.55 31.30
N VAL A 982 22.55 -3.18 32.27
CA VAL A 982 23.81 -3.91 32.15
C VAL A 982 23.83 -5.12 33.11
N ASN A 983 24.93 -5.89 33.13
CA ASN A 983 25.09 -7.07 33.98
C ASN A 983 23.97 -8.13 33.77
N TYR A 984 23.48 -8.30 32.54
CA TYR A 984 22.45 -9.29 32.22
C TYR A 984 22.93 -10.73 32.52
N PRO A 985 22.02 -11.66 32.88
CA PRO A 985 22.38 -13.07 33.05
C PRO A 985 22.87 -13.67 31.73
N THR A 986 24.08 -14.24 31.73
CA THR A 986 24.73 -14.80 30.53
C THR A 986 24.49 -16.30 30.32
N ARG A 987 23.58 -16.91 31.09
CA ARG A 987 23.22 -18.34 31.02
C ARG A 987 21.71 -18.49 31.02
N ALA A 988 21.18 -19.37 30.16
CA ALA A 988 19.74 -19.57 29.99
C ALA A 988 18.98 -19.77 31.31
N ALA A 989 19.48 -20.64 32.20
CA ALA A 989 18.87 -20.95 33.50
C ALA A 989 18.62 -19.74 34.43
N ASN A 990 19.29 -18.60 34.19
CA ASN A 990 19.20 -17.41 35.04
C ASN A 990 18.35 -16.28 34.42
N LEU A 991 17.63 -16.53 33.31
CA LEU A 991 16.82 -15.52 32.60
C LEU A 991 15.37 -15.40 33.10
N TRP A 992 15.01 -16.13 34.16
CA TRP A 992 13.66 -16.22 34.72
C TRP A 992 13.70 -16.01 36.25
N PRO A 993 13.33 -14.82 36.77
CA PRO A 993 13.07 -13.57 36.07
C PRO A 993 14.35 -12.91 35.51
N LEU A 994 14.21 -11.81 34.78
CA LEU A 994 15.35 -11.00 34.33
C LEU A 994 15.81 -10.09 35.48
N THR A 995 17.09 -10.18 35.83
CA THR A 995 17.70 -9.53 37.01
C THR A 995 18.90 -8.61 36.69
N PRO A 996 18.84 -7.75 35.64
CA PRO A 996 19.94 -6.86 35.30
C PRO A 996 20.15 -5.75 36.34
N THR A 997 21.20 -4.96 36.11
CA THR A 997 21.52 -3.76 36.89
C THR A 997 21.30 -2.52 36.03
N LEU A 998 20.59 -1.52 36.55
CA LEU A 998 20.59 -0.18 35.97
C LEU A 998 21.89 0.53 36.40
N ARG A 999 22.74 0.91 35.45
CA ARG A 999 24.01 1.60 35.72
C ARG A 999 23.96 3.04 35.26
N ILE A 1000 24.24 3.95 36.20
CA ILE A 1000 24.54 5.36 35.93
C ILE A 1000 26.06 5.50 35.89
N THR A 1001 26.65 5.99 34.80
CA THR A 1001 28.09 6.37 34.75
C THR A 1001 28.22 7.88 34.64
N ASN A 1002 29.01 8.48 35.53
CA ASN A 1002 29.20 9.92 35.59
C ASN A 1002 30.43 10.38 34.79
N ASN A 1003 30.20 10.93 33.59
CA ASN A 1003 31.24 11.49 32.73
C ASN A 1003 31.24 13.04 32.73
N THR A 1004 30.62 13.69 33.73
CA THR A 1004 30.47 15.17 33.81
C THR A 1004 31.72 15.91 34.30
N GLY A 1005 32.79 15.19 34.65
CA GLY A 1005 34.03 15.77 35.18
C GLY A 1005 33.94 16.31 36.62
N ARG A 1006 32.82 16.09 37.32
CA ARG A 1006 32.59 16.50 38.72
C ARG A 1006 31.74 15.47 39.46
N THR A 1007 31.78 15.45 40.79
CA THR A 1007 30.83 14.67 41.61
C THR A 1007 29.40 15.19 41.42
N ILE A 1008 28.42 14.28 41.37
CA ILE A 1008 26.99 14.58 41.26
C ILE A 1008 26.19 13.83 42.35
N GLY A 1009 24.94 14.24 42.57
CA GLY A 1009 24.05 13.61 43.56
C GLY A 1009 24.29 14.08 45.00
N GLY A 1010 23.92 13.25 45.97
CA GLY A 1010 23.99 13.54 47.41
C GLY A 1010 22.94 14.54 47.95
N GLY A 1011 22.40 15.43 47.12
CA GLY A 1011 21.25 16.28 47.48
C GLY A 1011 19.95 15.48 47.55
N LYS A 1012 19.10 15.77 48.54
CA LYS A 1012 17.87 15.02 48.86
C LYS A 1012 16.83 14.93 47.72
N ASP A 1013 16.86 15.87 46.79
CA ASP A 1013 15.94 15.94 45.65
C ASP A 1013 16.55 15.34 44.36
N THR A 1014 17.63 14.54 44.47
CA THR A 1014 18.28 13.88 43.32
C THR A 1014 17.41 12.73 42.81
N LYS A 1015 16.60 13.00 41.78
CA LYS A 1015 15.65 12.03 41.22
C LYS A 1015 16.15 11.47 39.89
N LEU A 1016 16.14 10.14 39.77
CA LEU A 1016 16.23 9.44 38.49
C LEU A 1016 14.83 9.01 38.05
N SER A 1017 14.53 9.11 36.76
CA SER A 1017 13.32 8.54 36.15
C SER A 1017 13.60 8.11 34.72
N PHE A 1018 12.97 7.04 34.27
CA PHE A 1018 13.14 6.48 32.93
C PHE A 1018 11.94 5.62 32.55
N ASP A 1019 11.81 5.34 31.26
CA ASP A 1019 10.79 4.46 30.71
C ASP A 1019 11.39 3.10 30.39
N ILE A 1020 10.62 2.05 30.65
CA ILE A 1020 10.79 0.74 30.00
C ILE A 1020 9.55 0.42 29.15
N PRO A 1021 9.69 -0.30 28.03
CA PRO A 1021 8.58 -0.90 27.29
C PRO A 1021 7.49 -1.55 28.15
N ALA A 1022 6.23 -1.35 27.76
CA ALA A 1022 5.07 -2.09 28.25
C ALA A 1022 4.98 -3.53 27.65
N SER A 1023 6.10 -4.08 27.19
CA SER A 1023 6.25 -5.51 26.84
C SER A 1023 6.47 -6.38 28.08
N THR A 1024 6.67 -5.78 29.26
CA THR A 1024 6.61 -6.45 30.56
C THR A 1024 5.51 -5.87 31.42
N SER A 1025 5.04 -6.65 32.39
CA SER A 1025 4.12 -6.21 33.43
C SER A 1025 4.70 -5.06 34.26
N SER A 1026 3.83 -4.25 34.87
CA SER A 1026 4.23 -3.21 35.81
C SER A 1026 4.71 -3.74 37.18
N LEU A 1027 4.97 -5.04 37.30
CA LEU A 1027 5.55 -5.65 38.50
C LEU A 1027 7.07 -5.59 38.45
N ILE A 1028 7.63 -4.46 38.87
CA ILE A 1028 9.08 -4.25 38.98
C ILE A 1028 9.51 -4.32 40.44
N LYS A 1029 10.59 -5.06 40.70
CA LYS A 1029 11.18 -5.24 42.03
C LYS A 1029 12.64 -4.76 42.06
N ASP A 1030 13.14 -4.43 43.24
CA ASP A 1030 14.56 -4.11 43.47
C ASP A 1030 15.40 -5.34 43.86
N GLY A 1031 16.66 -5.13 44.22
CA GLY A 1031 17.57 -6.20 44.65
C GLY A 1031 17.20 -6.90 45.97
N TYR A 1032 16.23 -6.37 46.72
CA TYR A 1032 15.65 -7.00 47.91
C TYR A 1032 14.30 -7.68 47.60
N TRP A 1033 13.97 -7.83 46.31
CA TRP A 1033 12.71 -8.37 45.80
C TRP A 1033 11.46 -7.56 46.18
N GLN A 1034 11.63 -6.31 46.61
CA GLN A 1034 10.55 -5.43 47.02
C GLN A 1034 10.05 -4.56 45.86
N THR A 1035 8.73 -4.45 45.73
CA THR A 1035 8.08 -3.46 44.87
C THR A 1035 8.01 -2.10 45.56
N GLY A 1036 7.81 -1.01 44.81
CA GLY A 1036 7.65 0.34 45.39
C GLY A 1036 6.51 0.45 46.42
N ALA A 1037 5.45 -0.34 46.28
CA ALA A 1037 4.34 -0.41 47.25
C ALA A 1037 4.70 -1.14 48.55
N GLN A 1038 5.78 -1.92 48.56
CA GLN A 1038 6.33 -2.60 49.74
C GLN A 1038 7.48 -1.82 50.38
N GLY A 1039 7.75 -0.58 49.93
CA GLY A 1039 8.89 0.24 50.37
C GLY A 1039 10.16 0.07 49.54
N GLY A 1040 10.12 -0.75 48.47
CA GLY A 1040 11.25 -0.97 47.58
C GLY A 1040 11.63 0.26 46.74
N GLN A 1041 12.82 0.21 46.16
CA GLN A 1041 13.48 1.35 45.52
C GLN A 1041 12.70 1.93 44.31
N TRP A 1042 11.96 1.11 43.57
CA TRP A 1042 11.37 1.47 42.28
C TRP A 1042 9.89 1.87 42.39
N GLN A 1043 9.61 3.15 42.16
CA GLN A 1043 8.26 3.72 42.09
C GLN A 1043 7.79 3.80 40.63
N ILE A 1044 6.57 3.34 40.35
CA ILE A 1044 6.13 2.99 38.99
C ILE A 1044 4.85 3.74 38.63
N THR A 1045 4.73 4.21 37.39
CA THR A 1045 3.46 4.64 36.78
C THR A 1045 3.23 3.84 35.51
N THR A 1046 2.20 2.99 35.53
CA THR A 1046 1.80 2.11 34.42
C THR A 1046 1.30 2.93 33.22
N GLY A 1047 1.55 2.43 32.02
CA GLY A 1047 1.18 3.05 30.75
C GLY A 1047 1.25 2.05 29.59
N THR A 1048 0.67 2.40 28.43
CA THR A 1048 0.37 1.45 27.34
C THR A 1048 1.51 1.20 26.35
N THR A 1049 2.38 2.20 26.13
CA THR A 1049 3.64 2.04 25.35
C THR A 1049 4.83 1.81 26.28
N PHE A 1050 4.86 2.54 27.39
CA PHE A 1050 5.92 2.53 28.38
C PHE A 1050 5.36 2.48 29.80
N HIS A 1051 6.14 1.93 30.73
CA HIS A 1051 5.97 2.11 32.16
C HIS A 1051 7.04 3.08 32.66
N ARG A 1052 6.60 4.16 33.34
CA ARG A 1052 7.51 5.16 33.90
C ARG A 1052 8.02 4.66 35.24
N ILE A 1053 9.32 4.39 35.34
CA ILE A 1053 10.00 4.02 36.58
C ILE A 1053 10.72 5.27 37.13
N SER A 1054 10.72 5.42 38.45
CA SER A 1054 11.47 6.46 39.12
C SER A 1054 11.99 6.03 40.48
N THR A 1055 13.07 6.70 40.92
CA THR A 1055 13.60 6.59 42.27
C THR A 1055 14.31 7.89 42.67
N THR A 1056 14.44 8.13 43.96
CA THR A 1056 15.24 9.23 44.51
C THR A 1056 16.49 8.61 45.14
N LEU A 1057 17.67 9.14 44.82
CA LEU A 1057 18.91 8.67 45.44
C LEU A 1057 18.89 8.99 46.95
N ASP A 1058 19.48 8.13 47.77
CA ASP A 1058 19.59 8.36 49.22
C ASP A 1058 20.32 9.70 49.48
N TYR A 1059 19.97 10.41 50.57
CA TYR A 1059 20.72 11.61 50.95
C TYR A 1059 22.19 11.26 51.17
N CYS A 1060 23.10 12.11 50.67
CA CYS A 1060 24.53 11.84 50.53
C CYS A 1060 24.95 10.66 49.61
N GLN A 1061 24.04 10.02 48.86
CA GLN A 1061 24.41 9.08 47.79
C GLN A 1061 24.96 9.85 46.58
N ILE A 1062 26.28 10.00 46.54
CA ILE A 1062 27.03 10.67 45.48
C ILE A 1062 27.51 9.71 44.40
N ILE A 1063 27.77 10.24 43.21
CA ILE A 1063 28.48 9.56 42.12
C ILE A 1063 29.70 10.43 41.76
N PRO A 1064 30.93 10.07 42.18
CA PRO A 1064 32.12 10.85 41.83
C PRO A 1064 32.41 10.88 40.32
N ALA A 1065 33.27 11.80 39.89
CA ALA A 1065 33.67 11.90 38.48
C ALA A 1065 34.34 10.61 37.98
N GLY A 1066 33.92 10.11 36.81
CA GLY A 1066 34.41 8.85 36.24
C GLY A 1066 33.91 7.58 36.94
N GLN A 1067 33.10 7.71 37.99
CA GLN A 1067 32.55 6.57 38.73
C GLN A 1067 31.14 6.19 38.26
N LYS A 1068 30.67 5.05 38.76
CA LYS A 1068 29.38 4.45 38.42
C LYS A 1068 28.55 4.18 39.67
N LEU A 1069 27.22 4.25 39.54
CA LEU A 1069 26.25 3.75 40.50
C LEU A 1069 25.43 2.63 39.86
N ASP A 1070 25.43 1.46 40.51
CA ASP A 1070 24.78 0.24 40.06
C ASP A 1070 23.53 0.00 40.93
N LEU A 1071 22.35 -0.09 40.30
CA LEU A 1071 21.03 -0.20 40.95
C LEU A 1071 20.30 -1.45 40.44
N PRO A 1072 20.18 -2.54 41.21
CA PRO A 1072 19.51 -3.77 40.76
C PRO A 1072 18.02 -3.57 40.44
N ILE A 1073 17.54 -4.25 39.40
CA ILE A 1073 16.15 -4.19 38.94
C ILE A 1073 15.70 -5.55 38.41
N ILE A 1074 14.49 -5.96 38.79
CA ILE A 1074 13.94 -7.28 38.49
C ILE A 1074 12.60 -7.12 37.76
N TYR A 1075 12.44 -7.81 36.64
CA TYR A 1075 11.23 -7.80 35.80
C TYR A 1075 11.07 -9.10 35.01
N TYR A 1076 9.91 -9.32 34.40
CA TYR A 1076 9.45 -10.68 34.06
C TYR A 1076 9.45 -11.04 32.57
N LEU A 1077 9.16 -10.07 31.67
CA LEU A 1077 9.29 -10.24 30.22
C LEU A 1077 10.42 -9.37 29.65
N PRO A 1078 10.95 -9.68 28.45
CA PRO A 1078 12.00 -8.88 27.83
C PRO A 1078 11.60 -7.42 27.64
N VAL A 1079 12.59 -6.52 27.78
CA VAL A 1079 12.51 -5.10 27.42
C VAL A 1079 13.82 -4.66 26.77
N THR A 1080 13.75 -3.72 25.83
CA THR A 1080 14.92 -2.93 25.42
C THR A 1080 14.99 -1.63 26.22
N GLY A 1081 16.11 -0.90 26.13
CA GLY A 1081 16.27 0.40 26.78
C GLY A 1081 17.19 0.41 28.02
N PRO A 1082 17.03 1.39 28.94
CA PRO A 1082 15.87 2.26 29.14
C PRO A 1082 15.82 3.47 28.19
N VAL A 1083 14.74 4.27 28.26
CA VAL A 1083 14.56 5.51 27.45
C VAL A 1083 13.91 6.65 28.21
N ASN A 1084 13.85 7.83 27.57
CA ASN A 1084 13.19 9.05 28.04
C ASN A 1084 13.71 9.45 29.43
N THR A 1085 15.00 9.20 29.64
CA THR A 1085 15.65 9.22 30.94
C THR A 1085 15.78 10.66 31.42
N THR A 1086 15.50 10.87 32.70
CA THR A 1086 15.53 12.17 33.35
C THR A 1086 16.30 12.04 34.65
N PHE A 1087 17.46 12.70 34.70
CA PHE A 1087 18.23 12.91 35.92
C PHE A 1087 17.96 14.35 36.39
N SER A 1088 17.36 14.51 37.56
CA SER A 1088 16.96 15.81 38.12
C SER A 1088 17.75 16.13 39.38
N VAL A 1089 18.32 17.33 39.44
CA VAL A 1089 19.09 17.85 40.57
C VAL A 1089 18.71 19.31 40.79
N GLY A 1090 18.30 19.68 42.01
CA GLY A 1090 17.93 21.07 42.34
C GLY A 1090 16.80 21.61 41.46
N GLY A 1091 15.79 20.78 41.16
CA GLY A 1091 14.69 21.11 40.24
C GLY A 1091 15.06 21.13 38.75
N THR A 1092 16.35 21.04 38.41
CA THR A 1092 16.83 21.09 37.02
C THR A 1092 16.99 19.68 36.45
N SER A 1093 16.29 19.40 35.35
CA SER A 1093 16.29 18.09 34.69
C SER A 1093 17.25 18.03 33.48
N PHE A 1094 17.88 16.87 33.31
CA PHE A 1094 18.83 16.54 32.24
C PHE A 1094 18.52 15.16 31.64
N ALA A 1095 18.72 15.00 30.34
CA ALA A 1095 18.76 13.68 29.68
C ALA A 1095 20.21 13.15 29.61
N PRO A 1096 20.48 11.85 29.79
CA PRO A 1096 21.79 11.28 29.54
C PRO A 1096 22.11 11.25 28.04
N VAL A 1097 23.38 11.16 27.66
CA VAL A 1097 23.76 11.02 26.24
C VAL A 1097 23.33 9.68 25.64
N THR A 1098 23.00 8.66 26.45
CA THR A 1098 22.49 7.36 25.99
C THR A 1098 21.07 7.41 25.43
N ASP A 1099 20.30 8.45 25.75
CA ASP A 1099 19.00 8.69 25.13
C ASP A 1099 19.14 9.13 23.66
N GLY A 1100 20.31 9.66 23.26
CA GLY A 1100 20.64 9.96 21.85
C GLY A 1100 19.82 11.08 21.22
N LEU A 1101 19.19 11.94 22.04
CA LEU A 1101 18.25 12.97 21.62
C LEU A 1101 18.85 13.94 20.59
N ARG A 1102 18.13 14.19 19.50
CA ARG A 1102 18.51 15.16 18.47
C ARG A 1102 18.18 16.60 18.87
N GLY A 1103 19.12 17.52 18.59
CA GLY A 1103 18.93 18.96 18.74
C GLY A 1103 18.90 19.48 20.19
N VAL A 1104 19.06 18.60 21.19
CA VAL A 1104 19.06 18.99 22.61
C VAL A 1104 20.49 19.38 23.04
N PRO A 1105 20.73 20.63 23.49
CA PRO A 1105 22.07 21.12 23.82
C PRO A 1105 22.66 20.44 25.06
N ALA A 1106 24.00 20.47 25.19
CA ALA A 1106 24.69 20.00 26.38
C ALA A 1106 24.57 21.00 27.54
N GLY A 1107 24.10 20.51 28.68
CA GLY A 1107 23.95 21.25 29.94
C GLY A 1107 25.01 20.87 30.98
N THR A 1108 25.20 21.76 31.96
CA THR A 1108 26.10 21.50 33.10
C THR A 1108 25.29 21.05 34.31
N VAL A 1109 25.50 19.81 34.75
CA VAL A 1109 24.89 19.29 35.99
C VAL A 1109 25.46 20.06 37.20
N PRO A 1110 24.63 20.47 38.17
CA PRO A 1110 25.11 21.03 39.43
C PRO A 1110 26.09 20.08 40.12
N ALA A 1111 27.11 20.64 40.78
CA ALA A 1111 28.03 19.84 41.57
C ALA A 1111 27.28 19.23 42.77
N GLY A 1112 27.39 17.91 42.93
CA GLY A 1112 26.88 17.17 44.08
C GLY A 1112 27.90 17.07 45.20
N GLY A 1113 27.46 16.54 46.34
CA GLY A 1113 28.30 16.36 47.53
C GLY A 1113 27.48 15.86 48.71
N CYS A 1114 28.16 15.47 49.80
CA CYS A 1114 27.52 15.10 51.04
C CYS A 1114 27.59 16.24 52.06
N GLY A 1115 26.44 16.60 52.65
CA GLY A 1115 26.32 17.62 53.70
C GLY A 1115 26.18 17.04 55.12
N ALA A 1116 26.39 15.74 55.30
CA ALA A 1116 26.19 15.07 56.59
C ALA A 1116 27.29 15.44 57.61
N PRO A 1117 26.92 15.88 58.83
CA PRO A 1117 27.88 16.20 59.89
C PRO A 1117 28.65 14.95 60.35
N ALA A 1118 29.77 15.15 61.07
CA ALA A 1118 30.44 14.03 61.72
C ALA A 1118 29.52 13.34 62.75
N TRP A 1119 29.71 12.04 62.97
CA TRP A 1119 29.03 11.31 64.03
C TRP A 1119 29.43 11.82 65.42
N ASP A 1120 28.44 12.00 66.29
CA ASP A 1120 28.57 12.43 67.68
C ASP A 1120 27.81 11.44 68.58
N GLY A 1121 28.55 10.73 69.44
CA GLY A 1121 27.96 9.76 70.37
C GLY A 1121 27.02 10.38 71.41
N ALA A 1122 27.10 11.68 71.68
CA ALA A 1122 26.16 12.37 72.56
C ALA A 1122 24.81 12.67 71.87
N LYS A 1123 24.76 12.79 70.53
CA LYS A 1123 23.52 13.11 69.81
C LYS A 1123 22.59 11.90 69.73
N VAL A 1124 21.29 12.16 69.93
CA VAL A 1124 20.21 11.21 69.59
C VAL A 1124 19.87 11.34 68.11
N TYR A 1125 19.87 10.20 67.41
CA TYR A 1125 19.47 10.07 66.02
C TYR A 1125 18.19 9.23 65.93
N ASN A 1126 17.10 9.80 65.42
CA ASN A 1126 15.80 9.15 65.33
C ASN A 1126 15.15 9.43 63.94
N PRO A 1127 15.31 8.54 62.95
CA PRO A 1127 14.79 8.74 61.60
C PRO A 1127 13.25 8.75 61.51
N ALA A 1128 12.53 8.42 62.59
CA ALA A 1128 11.07 8.55 62.67
C ALA A 1128 10.60 9.95 63.16
N ALA A 1129 11.51 10.82 63.60
CA ALA A 1129 11.17 12.13 64.18
C ALA A 1129 12.11 13.30 63.78
N GLN A 1130 13.26 13.02 63.17
CA GLN A 1130 14.23 14.01 62.68
C GLN A 1130 14.35 13.95 61.15
N PRO A 1131 14.74 15.05 60.49
CA PRO A 1131 15.00 15.06 59.05
C PRO A 1131 16.21 14.20 58.68
N ILE A 1132 16.32 13.84 57.40
CA ILE A 1132 17.36 12.93 56.91
C ILE A 1132 18.77 13.54 57.03
N GLU A 1133 18.86 14.87 56.88
CA GLU A 1133 20.10 15.64 57.04
C GLU A 1133 20.64 15.61 58.48
N GLU A 1134 19.79 15.33 59.48
CA GLU A 1134 20.16 15.23 60.89
C GLU A 1134 20.44 13.81 61.38
N THR A 1135 19.98 12.82 60.63
CA THR A 1135 20.07 11.37 60.93
C THR A 1135 21.03 10.62 60.00
N THR A 1136 21.70 11.36 59.13
CA THR A 1136 22.83 10.91 58.30
C THR A 1136 24.11 11.56 58.81
N VAL A 1137 25.19 10.79 58.91
CA VAL A 1137 26.48 11.22 59.50
C VAL A 1137 27.67 10.75 58.67
N THR A 1138 28.81 11.43 58.80
CA THR A 1138 30.12 10.95 58.35
C THR A 1138 30.90 10.31 59.49
N TYR A 1139 31.43 9.10 59.27
CA TYR A 1139 32.25 8.38 60.24
C TYR A 1139 33.21 7.42 59.53
N ASN A 1140 34.50 7.43 59.92
CA ASN A 1140 35.58 6.62 59.33
C ASN A 1140 35.62 6.65 57.79
N GLY A 1141 35.52 7.85 57.21
CA GLY A 1141 35.58 8.09 55.75
C GLY A 1141 34.33 7.64 54.97
N LYS A 1142 33.28 7.20 55.66
CA LYS A 1142 32.02 6.69 55.10
C LYS A 1142 30.83 7.54 55.56
N VAL A 1143 29.75 7.51 54.79
CA VAL A 1143 28.46 8.09 55.16
C VAL A 1143 27.52 7.01 55.66
N TRP A 1144 26.83 7.29 56.75
CA TRP A 1144 25.96 6.36 57.46
C TRP A 1144 24.62 7.01 57.80
N LYS A 1145 23.52 6.26 57.68
CA LYS A 1145 22.14 6.69 57.91
C LYS A 1145 21.51 5.84 59.01
N ALA A 1146 20.97 6.45 60.06
CA ALA A 1146 20.34 5.71 61.15
C ALA A 1146 19.14 4.89 60.62
N LYS A 1147 19.04 3.60 61.01
CA LYS A 1147 17.93 2.69 60.66
C LYS A 1147 16.73 2.86 61.61
N TRP A 1148 16.98 3.23 62.86
CA TRP A 1148 16.00 3.49 63.93
C TRP A 1148 16.62 4.41 65.00
N TRP A 1149 15.95 4.59 66.14
CA TRP A 1149 16.45 5.38 67.27
C TRP A 1149 17.81 4.87 67.78
N THR A 1150 18.84 5.71 67.82
CA THR A 1150 20.19 5.36 68.30
C THR A 1150 20.87 6.55 68.96
N GLN A 1151 21.69 6.26 69.98
CA GLN A 1151 22.57 7.21 70.68
C GLN A 1151 23.79 6.44 71.17
N ASN A 1152 24.98 7.03 71.07
CA ASN A 1152 26.26 6.43 71.48
C ASN A 1152 26.65 5.08 70.82
N ASN A 1153 25.88 4.56 69.85
CA ASN A 1153 26.31 3.46 68.98
C ASN A 1153 27.08 4.04 67.78
N ALA A 1154 28.36 3.68 67.64
CA ALA A 1154 29.20 4.13 66.52
C ALA A 1154 28.81 3.40 65.22
N PRO A 1155 28.83 4.07 64.05
CA PRO A 1155 28.50 3.41 62.78
C PRO A 1155 29.51 2.35 62.37
N GLY A 1156 29.01 1.15 62.04
CA GLY A 1156 29.84 0.01 61.65
C GLY A 1156 30.42 -0.78 62.83
N THR A 1157 29.80 -0.72 64.01
CA THR A 1157 30.16 -1.52 65.19
C THR A 1157 29.05 -2.45 65.68
N GLY A 1158 28.03 -2.70 64.86
CA GLY A 1158 27.05 -3.76 65.10
C GLY A 1158 27.67 -5.17 64.99
N PRO A 1159 27.10 -6.19 65.66
CA PRO A 1159 27.60 -7.56 65.59
C PRO A 1159 27.33 -8.22 64.22
N ASP A 1160 26.29 -7.76 63.52
CA ASP A 1160 25.90 -8.18 62.17
C ASP A 1160 25.08 -7.05 61.49
N ALA A 1161 24.68 -7.24 60.23
CA ALA A 1161 23.97 -6.23 59.44
C ALA A 1161 22.51 -5.97 59.90
N ASP A 1162 21.89 -6.93 60.58
CA ASP A 1162 20.51 -6.81 61.07
C ASP A 1162 20.48 -6.04 62.38
N HIS A 1163 21.45 -6.22 63.27
CA HIS A 1163 21.59 -5.52 64.54
C HIS A 1163 22.38 -4.21 64.48
N GLU A 1164 23.17 -3.96 63.42
CA GLU A 1164 23.82 -2.68 63.15
C GLU A 1164 22.77 -1.54 63.05
N PRO A 1165 22.82 -0.48 63.90
CA PRO A 1165 21.85 0.61 63.84
C PRO A 1165 22.05 1.57 62.66
N TRP A 1166 23.15 1.49 61.91
CA TRP A 1166 23.47 2.39 60.80
C TRP A 1166 23.54 1.71 59.42
N LYS A 1167 22.68 2.12 58.49
CA LYS A 1167 22.81 1.77 57.06
C LYS A 1167 24.01 2.51 56.46
N LEU A 1168 24.96 1.79 55.87
CA LEU A 1168 26.01 2.38 55.04
C LEU A 1168 25.40 2.99 53.78
N VAL A 1169 25.69 4.26 53.50
CA VAL A 1169 25.24 4.98 52.29
C VAL A 1169 26.32 5.02 51.21
N GLY A 1170 27.58 5.21 51.59
CA GLY A 1170 28.69 5.32 50.64
C GLY A 1170 29.98 5.88 51.24
N PRO A 1171 30.97 6.29 50.41
CA PRO A 1171 32.12 7.09 50.85
C PRO A 1171 31.71 8.53 51.19
N ALA A 1172 32.49 9.21 52.04
CA ALA A 1172 32.23 10.58 52.48
C ALA A 1172 32.69 11.69 51.50
N GLY A 1173 33.35 11.33 50.39
CA GLY A 1173 33.82 12.22 49.33
C GLY A 1173 34.04 11.46 48.03
#